data_AF-A0A1N7QW85-F1
#
_entry.id   AF-A0A1N7QW85-F1
#
_cell.length_a   1.000
_cell.length_b   1.000
_cell.length_c   1.000
_cell.angle_alpha   90.00
_cell.angle_beta   90.00
_cell.angle_gamma   90.00
#
_symmetry.space_group_name_H-M   'P 1'
#
loop_
_entity.id
_entity.type
_entity.pdbx_description
1 polymer ?
#
loop_
_entity_poly.entity_id
_entity_poly.type
_entity_poly.pdbx_seq_one_letter_code
_entity_poly.pdbx_strand_id
1 'polypeptide(L)'
;MRKHLYIVIAFILSFGLKAQSNIVAHNSGNNMYASPTPVVDSIKFDSNYTKFHISGAATSLDLPKSTVDSLTFSTTAVSLTKIYIIYKGSENATIINPYSNQGVNITATGGTVNVVSTATINNLEYNLLGTSTTGSLTMSSSLPASFVMNNLNLTNASGPAINITGGQTHTFAIQAGTTNSLTDGSSSTKNGTLQTDGKIIFTGTGTLNIKGIKKHGVSTSAGIEVQNGNITVTSAASDGFHSEGYVMSSGTVNITATGDAIDAGDTAISISGGNVTATLASADVKAIKTGTSTIGISGGTFNLTLTGAQSKAISAKGNITFDGGNITASLSGAAVLTASGSGYDPSYSTAIKTDASVIVNGGTFNLSLASTANGGKGISAAQNITVNNGNLTITTAGNGATYTNTTGVLDSYSSSAITADGNLLINAGSVTTTSSGTGGKGLKADGTITIGSATGNPVLLIKTTGARFLVSGTDYSHPKTLVATGAVTINNGNNTFNSTDDGIHSDASVTINGGTNTVSAISSTSGVGEGVEAPIITLAGGVNNITASNDGINATYGTVAGGTESNDNSHLYITGGINIVAGSDAIDSNGNITITGGTTIVNGPTSQPEEGIDYNGTFLMNGGFLISAGSNASMTKAMGAASAQVSMFLKSSAQLAATSMLHIENASGTEMVTFKPKNGVYYFHFSSPNLANSTTYKVYFGGSYTGGSYVGGTSGWGLYTGGTYSTSGGTLKSTFTTSATNTVNTVSF
;
A
#
# COMPACT_ATOMS: atom_id res chain seq x y z
N MET A 1 90.72 64.25 41.72
CA MET A 1 91.00 64.65 40.33
C MET A 1 90.40 63.61 39.39
N ARG A 2 89.73 64.09 38.33
CA ARG A 2 89.32 63.40 37.10
C ARG A 2 88.05 62.52 37.11
N LYS A 3 86.99 63.19 36.64
CA LYS A 3 85.92 62.70 35.76
C LYS A 3 86.47 61.76 34.66
N HIS A 4 85.69 60.77 34.24
CA HIS A 4 85.18 60.65 32.85
C HIS A 4 84.08 59.58 32.74
N LEU A 5 83.07 59.99 31.97
CA LEU A 5 81.86 59.32 31.51
C LEU A 5 82.21 58.39 30.34
N TYR A 6 81.71 57.15 30.30
CA TYR A 6 81.38 56.50 29.02
C TYR A 6 80.11 55.64 29.13
N ILE A 7 79.20 55.97 28.23
CA ILE A 7 77.94 55.33 27.87
C ILE A 7 78.23 53.95 27.27
N VAL A 8 77.46 52.92 27.66
CA VAL A 8 77.30 51.70 26.85
C VAL A 8 75.82 51.50 26.55
N ILE A 9 75.54 51.50 25.25
CA ILE A 9 74.24 51.26 24.59
C ILE A 9 73.92 49.77 24.59
N ALA A 10 72.61 49.49 24.65
CA ALA A 10 71.92 48.21 24.76
C ALA A 10 72.35 47.08 23.80
N PHE A 11 72.18 45.85 24.28
CA PHE A 11 71.59 44.75 23.49
C PHE A 11 70.79 43.86 24.44
N ILE A 12 69.47 44.12 24.54
CA ILE A 12 68.53 43.08 24.96
C ILE A 12 68.52 42.08 23.79
N LEU A 13 69.26 40.98 23.92
CA LEU A 13 69.03 39.81 23.09
C LEU A 13 67.64 39.28 23.45
N SER A 14 66.62 39.80 22.79
CA SER A 14 65.41 39.03 22.54
C SER A 14 65.85 37.82 21.72
N PHE A 15 66.09 36.68 22.40
CA PHE A 15 66.07 35.41 21.71
C PHE A 15 64.67 35.28 21.13
N GLY A 16 64.50 35.65 19.86
CA GLY A 16 63.38 35.19 19.08
C GLY A 16 63.47 33.67 19.11
N LEU A 17 62.62 33.04 19.92
CA LEU A 17 62.31 31.62 19.80
C LEU A 17 61.89 31.44 18.34
N LYS A 18 62.81 30.92 17.50
CA LYS A 18 62.45 30.57 16.13
C LYS A 18 61.38 29.50 16.26
N ALA A 19 60.19 29.82 15.78
CA ALA A 19 59.07 28.89 15.77
C ALA A 19 59.53 27.58 15.12
N GLN A 20 59.49 26.49 15.88
CA GLN A 20 59.98 25.19 15.44
C GLN A 20 59.06 24.69 14.32
N SER A 21 59.60 24.49 13.12
CA SER A 21 58.81 23.98 12.01
C SER A 21 58.38 22.54 12.29
N ASN A 22 57.13 22.20 12.00
CA ASN A 22 56.64 20.83 11.94
C ASN A 22 56.59 20.38 10.49
N ILE A 23 56.96 19.13 10.21
CA ILE A 23 56.48 18.48 9.00
C ILE A 23 55.11 17.90 9.27
N VAL A 24 54.18 18.11 8.34
CA VAL A 24 52.78 17.71 8.46
C VAL A 24 52.43 16.83 7.27
N ALA A 25 51.91 15.63 7.54
CA ALA A 25 51.32 14.76 6.55
C ALA A 25 49.79 14.94 6.55
N HIS A 26 49.22 15.08 5.36
CA HIS A 26 47.81 15.34 5.16
C HIS A 26 47.07 14.13 4.62
N ASN A 27 45.81 13.96 5.01
CA ASN A 27 44.87 13.01 4.42
C ASN A 27 43.51 13.69 4.22
N SER A 28 43.04 13.73 2.97
CA SER A 28 41.78 14.38 2.59
C SER A 28 41.68 15.81 3.14
N GLY A 29 42.75 16.60 2.99
CA GLY A 29 42.84 17.98 3.49
C GLY A 29 42.94 18.15 5.01
N ASN A 30 43.04 17.07 5.79
CA ASN A 30 43.22 17.13 7.24
C ASN A 30 44.67 16.88 7.64
N ASN A 31 45.13 17.52 8.72
CA ASN A 31 46.41 17.20 9.37
C ASN A 31 46.32 15.79 9.99
N MET A 32 46.90 14.80 9.32
CA MET A 32 46.87 13.41 9.77
C MET A 32 47.99 13.14 10.79
N TYR A 33 49.20 13.61 10.49
CA TYR A 33 50.37 13.48 11.36
C TYR A 33 51.20 14.75 11.33
N ALA A 34 51.81 15.10 12.46
CA ALA A 34 52.74 16.20 12.56
C ALA A 34 53.91 15.83 13.46
N SER A 35 55.13 16.22 13.06
CA SER A 35 56.33 16.00 13.86
C SER A 35 57.26 17.21 13.77
N PRO A 36 57.88 17.65 14.88
CA PRO A 36 58.86 18.72 14.83
C PRO A 36 60.04 18.34 13.93
N THR A 37 60.43 19.23 13.00
CA THR A 37 61.51 18.92 12.05
C THR A 37 62.84 18.52 12.70
N PRO A 38 63.25 19.02 13.89
CA PRO A 38 64.53 18.60 14.50
C PRO A 38 64.55 17.15 15.00
N VAL A 39 63.40 16.52 15.20
CA VAL A 39 63.33 15.11 15.63
C VAL A 39 63.10 14.15 14.46
N VAL A 40 62.83 14.65 13.26
CA VAL A 40 62.71 13.84 12.05
C VAL A 40 64.11 13.63 11.49
N ASP A 41 64.63 12.41 11.59
CA ASP A 41 65.95 12.04 11.06
C ASP A 41 65.92 11.92 9.52
N SER A 42 64.97 11.14 8.99
CA SER A 42 64.78 10.99 7.55
C SER A 42 63.35 10.62 7.17
N ILE A 43 62.99 10.92 5.91
CA ILE A 43 61.73 10.49 5.30
C ILE A 43 62.06 9.68 4.07
N LYS A 44 61.61 8.42 4.04
CA LYS A 44 61.82 7.50 2.93
C LYS A 44 60.50 7.18 2.26
N PHE A 45 60.45 7.33 0.94
CA PHE A 45 59.35 6.81 0.13
C PHE A 45 59.80 5.50 -0.50
N ASP A 46 59.14 4.40 -0.16
CA ASP A 46 59.31 3.14 -0.87
C ASP A 46 58.11 2.83 -1.76
N SER A 47 58.02 1.60 -2.26
CA SER A 47 56.92 1.19 -3.16
C SER A 47 55.55 1.29 -2.50
N ASN A 48 55.47 1.18 -1.16
CA ASN A 48 54.23 1.04 -0.41
C ASN A 48 54.03 2.17 0.61
N TYR A 49 55.10 2.75 1.15
CA TYR A 49 55.05 3.60 2.34
C TYR A 49 55.81 4.91 2.20
N THR A 50 55.29 5.94 2.88
CA THR A 50 56.02 7.10 3.35
C THR A 50 56.44 6.83 4.79
N LYS A 51 57.72 6.55 5.00
CA LYS A 51 58.31 6.20 6.31
C LYS A 51 58.94 7.42 6.95
N PHE A 52 58.52 7.75 8.16
CA PHE A 52 59.15 8.76 9.00
C PHE A 52 60.06 8.08 10.01
N HIS A 53 61.36 8.32 9.90
CA HIS A 53 62.33 7.92 10.91
C HIS A 53 62.46 9.06 11.93
N ILE A 54 61.97 8.83 13.14
CA ILE A 54 62.07 9.79 14.25
C ILE A 54 63.30 9.43 15.08
N SER A 55 64.15 10.42 15.35
CA SER A 55 65.36 10.26 16.14
C SER A 55 65.02 9.68 17.52
N GLY A 56 65.66 8.57 17.88
CA GLY A 56 65.43 7.85 19.14
C GLY A 56 64.22 6.92 19.17
N ALA A 57 63.40 6.85 18.11
CA ALA A 57 62.34 5.85 18.00
C ALA A 57 62.88 4.49 17.56
N ALA A 58 62.39 3.41 18.18
CA ALA A 58 62.83 2.04 17.86
C ALA A 58 62.41 1.57 16.46
N THR A 59 61.34 2.15 15.91
CA THR A 59 60.78 1.82 14.59
C THR A 59 60.34 3.08 13.85
N SER A 60 60.30 3.02 12.52
CA SER A 60 59.72 4.10 11.72
C SER A 60 58.19 4.14 11.84
N LEU A 61 57.62 5.34 11.66
CA LEU A 61 56.20 5.50 11.40
C LEU A 61 55.96 5.28 9.89
N ASP A 62 55.30 4.18 9.56
CA ASP A 62 55.04 3.78 8.18
C ASP A 62 53.61 4.17 7.78
N LEU A 63 53.48 5.23 6.98
CA LEU A 63 52.19 5.64 6.41
C LEU A 63 52.03 5.05 5.01
N PRO A 64 50.94 4.34 4.69
CA PRO A 64 50.67 3.91 3.32
C PRO A 64 50.69 5.10 2.37
N LYS A 65 51.47 4.99 1.30
CA LYS A 65 51.64 6.08 0.33
C LYS A 65 50.30 6.54 -0.25
N SER A 66 49.36 5.62 -0.44
CA SER A 66 47.99 5.91 -0.91
C SER A 66 47.15 6.74 0.07
N THR A 67 47.55 6.84 1.34
CA THR A 67 46.83 7.62 2.36
C THR A 67 47.41 9.02 2.57
N VAL A 68 48.62 9.28 2.08
CA VAL A 68 49.26 10.60 2.18
C VAL A 68 48.87 11.42 0.94
N ASP A 69 48.11 12.48 1.16
CA ASP A 69 47.72 13.45 0.14
C ASP A 69 48.90 14.39 -0.18
N SER A 70 49.42 15.05 0.85
CA SER A 70 50.56 15.95 0.73
C SER A 70 51.40 16.00 2.01
N LEU A 71 52.65 16.45 1.86
CA LEU A 71 53.52 16.82 2.97
C LEU A 71 53.76 18.34 2.93
N THR A 72 53.63 19.01 4.07
CA THR A 72 53.88 20.45 4.19
C THR A 72 54.77 20.75 5.40
N PHE A 73 55.39 21.93 5.42
CA PHE A 73 56.12 22.43 6.57
C PHE A 73 55.34 23.59 7.18
N SER A 74 55.04 23.52 8.48
CA SER A 74 54.33 24.56 9.22
C SER A 74 55.23 25.14 10.30
N THR A 75 55.42 26.45 10.30
CA THR A 75 56.05 27.18 11.42
C THR A 75 55.08 27.48 12.55
N THR A 76 53.78 27.24 12.34
CA THR A 76 52.74 27.40 13.37
C THR A 76 52.49 26.06 14.07
N ALA A 77 52.08 26.12 15.34
CA ALA A 77 51.66 24.94 16.08
C ALA A 77 50.55 24.18 15.33
N VAL A 78 50.73 22.87 15.18
CA VAL A 78 49.80 22.00 14.46
C VAL A 78 48.99 21.21 15.48
N SER A 79 47.68 21.45 15.54
CA SER A 79 46.77 20.68 16.39
C SER A 79 46.31 19.43 15.65
N LEU A 80 46.56 18.26 16.23
CA LEU A 80 46.01 16.98 15.78
C LEU A 80 44.82 16.64 16.67
N THR A 81 43.63 16.57 16.08
CA THR A 81 42.38 16.34 16.82
C THR A 81 41.72 15.00 16.48
N LYS A 82 42.26 14.28 15.50
CA LYS A 82 41.69 13.07 14.90
C LYS A 82 42.60 11.87 15.16
N ILE A 83 41.98 10.72 15.39
CA ILE A 83 42.67 9.44 15.52
C ILE A 83 42.65 8.77 14.15
N TYR A 84 43.77 8.26 13.67
CA TYR A 84 43.84 7.49 12.43
C TYR A 84 44.20 6.03 12.72
N ILE A 85 43.41 5.12 12.17
CA ILE A 85 43.63 3.68 12.17
C ILE A 85 43.71 3.26 10.71
N ILE A 86 44.93 2.96 10.25
CA ILE A 86 45.20 2.68 8.85
C ILE A 86 45.60 1.22 8.67
N TYR A 87 44.73 0.42 8.07
CA TYR A 87 44.94 -1.00 7.83
C TYR A 87 45.85 -1.25 6.62
N LYS A 88 46.77 -2.20 6.75
CA LYS A 88 47.88 -2.46 5.82
C LYS A 88 47.98 -3.94 5.44
N GLY A 89 46.89 -4.52 4.97
CA GLY A 89 46.79 -5.95 4.68
C GLY A 89 46.84 -6.77 5.97
N SER A 90 47.82 -7.68 6.05
CA SER A 90 48.08 -8.52 7.23
C SER A 90 49.07 -7.91 8.22
N GLU A 91 49.67 -6.75 7.91
CA GLU A 91 50.54 -6.05 8.85
C GLU A 91 49.75 -5.42 10.01
N ASN A 92 50.45 -5.05 11.09
CA ASN A 92 49.87 -4.19 12.12
C ASN A 92 49.37 -2.87 11.50
N ALA A 93 48.16 -2.46 11.85
CA ALA A 93 47.63 -1.17 11.43
C ALA A 93 48.52 -0.04 11.94
N THR A 94 48.70 1.01 11.13
CA THR A 94 49.38 2.22 11.58
C THR A 94 48.42 3.06 12.41
N ILE A 95 48.81 3.37 13.63
CA ILE A 95 48.02 4.11 14.61
C ILE A 95 48.59 5.51 14.79
N ILE A 96 47.79 6.55 14.54
CA ILE A 96 48.09 7.92 14.93
C ILE A 96 47.05 8.34 15.97
N ASN A 97 47.51 8.53 17.20
CA ASN A 97 46.65 8.76 18.35
C ASN A 97 47.14 9.97 19.16
N PRO A 98 46.60 11.19 18.90
CA PRO A 98 46.96 12.38 19.68
C PRO A 98 46.45 12.34 21.13
N TYR A 99 45.64 11.34 21.50
CA TYR A 99 45.02 11.18 22.81
C TYR A 99 45.59 9.99 23.60
N SER A 100 46.75 9.46 23.23
CA SER A 100 47.40 8.33 23.91
C SER A 100 47.66 8.58 25.41
N ASN A 101 47.99 9.82 25.78
CA ASN A 101 48.19 10.25 27.16
C ASN A 101 46.91 10.75 27.84
N GLN A 102 45.76 10.67 27.16
CA GLN A 102 44.45 11.18 27.62
C GLN A 102 43.43 10.05 27.76
N GLY A 103 43.89 8.82 27.98
CA GLY A 103 43.02 7.67 28.23
C GLY A 103 42.49 6.96 26.98
N VAL A 104 43.02 7.24 25.80
CA VAL A 104 42.70 6.45 24.58
C VAL A 104 43.84 5.48 24.31
N ASN A 105 43.66 4.21 24.64
CA ASN A 105 44.64 3.16 24.35
C ASN A 105 44.24 2.37 23.10
N ILE A 106 45.17 2.22 22.15
CA ILE A 106 44.93 1.53 20.88
C ILE A 106 46.08 0.56 20.60
N THR A 107 45.75 -0.72 20.46
CA THR A 107 46.70 -1.78 20.12
C THR A 107 46.36 -2.39 18.78
N ALA A 108 47.37 -2.70 17.95
CA ALA A 108 47.19 -3.35 16.66
C ALA A 108 48.08 -4.60 16.55
N THR A 109 47.50 -5.72 16.11
CA THR A 109 48.23 -6.98 15.88
C THR A 109 47.65 -7.68 14.65
N GLY A 110 48.45 -7.83 13.59
CA GLY A 110 48.07 -8.58 12.38
C GLY A 110 46.78 -8.09 11.71
N GLY A 111 46.54 -6.78 11.70
CA GLY A 111 45.31 -6.17 11.20
C GLY A 111 44.13 -6.16 12.20
N THR A 112 44.24 -6.78 13.37
CA THR A 112 43.24 -6.64 14.45
C THR A 112 43.57 -5.46 15.33
N VAL A 113 42.60 -4.57 15.54
CA VAL A 113 42.74 -3.34 16.34
C VAL A 113 41.77 -3.40 17.53
N ASN A 114 42.30 -3.11 18.72
CA ASN A 114 41.53 -2.99 19.95
C ASN A 114 41.70 -1.58 20.54
N VAL A 115 40.58 -0.93 20.83
CA VAL A 115 40.50 0.42 21.39
C VAL A 115 39.86 0.34 22.78
N VAL A 116 40.56 0.84 23.79
CA VAL A 116 40.01 1.07 25.13
C VAL A 116 40.07 2.56 25.40
N SER A 117 38.90 3.21 25.41
CA SER A 117 38.80 4.64 25.71
C SER A 117 38.20 4.86 27.09
N THR A 118 39.02 5.39 28.00
CA THR A 118 38.61 5.97 29.28
C THR A 118 38.66 7.50 29.27
N ALA A 119 38.88 8.08 28.08
CA ALA A 119 38.94 9.52 27.90
C ALA A 119 37.59 10.16 28.23
N THR A 120 37.61 11.34 28.84
CA THR A 120 36.41 12.13 29.14
C THR A 120 36.02 13.08 27.99
N ILE A 121 36.48 12.79 26.78
CA ILE A 121 36.31 13.61 25.59
C ILE A 121 35.14 13.05 24.78
N ASN A 122 34.09 13.85 24.60
CA ASN A 122 32.93 13.46 23.81
C ASN A 122 33.23 13.43 22.31
N ASN A 123 32.63 12.48 21.59
CA ASN A 123 32.64 12.41 20.13
C ASN A 123 34.04 12.39 19.51
N LEU A 124 34.96 11.62 20.12
CA LEU A 124 36.27 11.38 19.50
C LEU A 124 36.10 10.80 18.09
N GLU A 125 36.87 11.32 17.15
CA GLU A 125 36.81 10.96 15.73
C GLU A 125 37.90 9.95 15.37
N TYR A 126 37.48 8.74 15.02
CA TYR A 126 38.32 7.64 14.55
C TYR A 126 38.20 7.53 13.03
N ASN A 127 39.24 7.95 12.32
CA ASN A 127 39.36 7.83 10.88
C ASN A 127 39.87 6.43 10.55
N LEU A 128 39.03 5.61 9.93
CA LEU A 128 39.27 4.22 9.58
C LEU A 128 39.54 4.13 8.07
N LEU A 129 40.72 3.66 7.68
CA LEU A 129 41.15 3.61 6.28
C LEU A 129 41.92 2.33 5.96
N GLY A 130 42.03 2.03 4.67
CA GLY A 130 42.87 0.94 4.18
C GLY A 130 42.19 -0.42 4.25
N THR A 131 42.97 -1.47 4.02
CA THR A 131 42.43 -2.82 3.78
C THR A 131 43.04 -3.83 4.73
N SER A 132 42.25 -4.78 5.24
CA SER A 132 42.74 -6.00 5.88
C SER A 132 41.82 -7.18 5.59
N THR A 133 42.39 -8.32 5.22
CA THR A 133 41.64 -9.56 4.92
C THR A 133 41.42 -10.45 6.15
N THR A 134 42.06 -10.12 7.27
CA THR A 134 41.99 -10.83 8.55
C THR A 134 41.81 -9.86 9.73
N GLY A 135 41.45 -8.61 9.44
CA GLY A 135 41.46 -7.52 10.39
C GLY A 135 40.10 -7.24 11.02
N SER A 136 40.11 -6.51 12.12
CA SER A 136 38.89 -6.11 12.82
C SER A 136 39.13 -4.87 13.67
N LEU A 137 38.03 -4.20 14.04
CA LEU A 137 38.01 -3.16 15.06
C LEU A 137 37.16 -3.63 16.25
N THR A 138 37.76 -3.66 17.43
CA THR A 138 37.04 -3.81 18.70
C THR A 138 37.21 -2.54 19.52
N MET A 139 36.13 -2.09 20.17
CA MET A 139 36.18 -0.89 21.02
C MET A 139 35.31 -1.02 22.26
N SER A 140 35.82 -0.50 23.38
CA SER A 140 35.05 -0.18 24.57
C SER A 140 35.18 1.30 24.87
N SER A 141 34.04 1.99 25.02
CA SER A 141 33.98 3.40 25.37
C SER A 141 32.75 3.72 26.22
N SER A 142 32.94 4.58 27.21
CA SER A 142 31.86 5.14 28.02
C SER A 142 31.23 6.39 27.42
N LEU A 143 31.80 6.94 26.33
CA LEU A 143 31.28 8.12 25.63
C LEU A 143 31.00 7.84 24.14
N PRO A 144 30.07 8.60 23.52
CA PRO A 144 29.85 8.62 22.08
C PRO A 144 31.14 8.85 21.29
N ALA A 145 31.22 8.26 20.10
CA ALA A 145 32.36 8.36 19.19
C ALA A 145 31.89 8.40 17.74
N SER A 146 32.69 9.02 16.87
CA SER A 146 32.47 9.08 15.43
C SER A 146 33.52 8.24 14.70
N PHE A 147 33.07 7.35 13.82
CA PHE A 147 33.91 6.51 12.97
C PHE A 147 33.79 7.01 11.53
N VAL A 148 34.84 7.66 11.03
CA VAL A 148 34.90 8.13 9.64
C VAL A 148 35.45 7.00 8.78
N MET A 149 34.62 6.46 7.90
CA MET A 149 35.00 5.39 6.98
C MET A 149 35.49 6.00 5.67
N ASN A 150 36.80 5.87 5.39
CA ASN A 150 37.44 6.44 4.21
C ASN A 150 38.27 5.37 3.47
N ASN A 151 37.64 4.71 2.50
CA ASN A 151 38.19 3.58 1.76
C ASN A 151 38.63 2.42 2.67
N LEU A 152 37.81 2.13 3.68
CA LEU A 152 38.00 1.03 4.62
C LEU A 152 37.51 -0.29 4.02
N ASN A 153 38.33 -1.33 4.01
CA ASN A 153 37.93 -2.67 3.61
C ASN A 153 38.39 -3.70 4.66
N LEU A 154 37.45 -4.19 5.48
CA LEU A 154 37.74 -5.13 6.56
C LEU A 154 37.02 -6.46 6.36
N THR A 155 37.80 -7.53 6.37
CA THR A 155 37.31 -8.90 6.50
C THR A 155 37.87 -9.50 7.77
N ASN A 156 37.00 -10.00 8.64
CA ASN A 156 37.38 -10.82 9.79
C ASN A 156 36.84 -12.24 9.60
N ALA A 157 37.70 -13.19 9.27
CA ALA A 157 37.28 -14.57 8.98
C ALA A 157 36.76 -15.34 10.21
N SER A 158 36.90 -14.83 11.43
CA SER A 158 36.49 -15.54 12.65
C SER A 158 35.73 -14.69 13.68
N GLY A 159 35.29 -13.50 13.28
CA GLY A 159 34.63 -12.55 14.17
C GLY A 159 33.93 -11.45 13.40
N PRO A 160 33.37 -10.45 14.10
CA PRO A 160 32.81 -9.26 13.47
C PRO A 160 33.92 -8.40 12.84
N ALA A 161 33.60 -7.66 11.79
CA ALA A 161 34.51 -6.66 11.24
C ALA A 161 34.67 -5.47 12.20
N ILE A 162 33.56 -5.04 12.83
CA ILE A 162 33.54 -3.99 13.85
C ILE A 162 32.64 -4.43 15.01
N ASN A 163 33.15 -4.34 16.24
CA ASN A 163 32.39 -4.61 17.46
C ASN A 163 32.66 -3.55 18.54
N ILE A 164 31.63 -2.79 18.90
CA ILE A 164 31.73 -1.69 19.87
C ILE A 164 30.81 -1.97 21.06
N THR A 165 31.36 -1.85 22.27
CA THR A 165 30.66 -2.12 23.53
C THR A 165 30.54 -0.85 24.38
N GLY A 166 29.60 -0.85 25.31
CA GLY A 166 29.38 0.26 26.27
C GLY A 166 28.06 1.01 26.11
N GLY A 167 27.21 0.63 25.16
CA GLY A 167 25.83 1.11 25.05
C GLY A 167 25.66 2.55 24.55
N GLN A 168 26.74 3.21 24.12
CA GLN A 168 26.68 4.61 23.69
C GLN A 168 26.17 4.76 22.25
N THR A 169 25.71 5.97 21.92
CA THR A 169 25.34 6.31 20.54
C THR A 169 26.60 6.60 19.73
N HIS A 170 26.78 5.90 18.61
CA HIS A 170 27.95 6.04 17.74
C HIS A 170 27.56 6.45 16.32
N THR A 171 28.33 7.38 15.76
CA THR A 171 28.16 7.83 14.38
C THR A 171 29.13 7.11 13.47
N PHE A 172 28.65 6.60 12.35
CA PHE A 172 29.43 6.08 11.24
C PHE A 172 29.30 7.03 10.06
N ALA A 173 30.32 7.85 9.85
CA ALA A 173 30.38 8.83 8.77
C ALA A 173 31.02 8.21 7.53
N ILE A 174 30.21 7.91 6.52
CA ILE A 174 30.66 7.28 5.28
C ILE A 174 31.18 8.39 4.34
N GLN A 175 32.50 8.52 4.27
CA GLN A 175 33.16 9.63 3.60
C GLN A 175 32.75 9.71 2.12
N ALA A 176 32.37 10.91 1.67
CA ALA A 176 31.95 11.15 0.29
C ALA A 176 33.02 10.69 -0.72
N GLY A 177 32.58 10.07 -1.82
CA GLY A 177 33.47 9.58 -2.88
C GLY A 177 34.27 8.32 -2.53
N THR A 178 34.03 7.71 -1.36
CA THR A 178 34.73 6.49 -0.93
C THR A 178 33.82 5.27 -1.00
N THR A 179 34.45 4.10 -1.16
CA THR A 179 33.77 2.80 -1.06
C THR A 179 34.40 2.02 0.08
N ASN A 180 33.55 1.62 1.02
CA ASN A 180 33.94 0.89 2.21
C ASN A 180 33.31 -0.50 2.18
N SER A 181 33.98 -1.51 2.73
CA SER A 181 33.46 -2.86 2.85
C SER A 181 33.74 -3.48 4.22
N LEU A 182 32.75 -4.21 4.75
CA LEU A 182 32.83 -4.96 6.00
C LEU A 182 32.33 -6.38 5.77
N THR A 183 33.11 -7.38 6.20
CA THR A 183 32.76 -8.80 6.13
C THR A 183 33.16 -9.52 7.43
N ASP A 184 32.25 -10.28 8.01
CA ASP A 184 32.50 -11.13 9.18
C ASP A 184 32.78 -12.59 8.78
N GLY A 185 32.95 -13.45 9.79
CA GLY A 185 33.25 -14.86 9.64
C GLY A 185 32.17 -15.76 10.22
N SER A 186 31.96 -16.93 9.62
CA SER A 186 30.95 -17.91 10.07
C SER A 186 31.18 -18.42 11.51
N SER A 187 32.42 -18.36 12.01
CA SER A 187 32.78 -18.70 13.40
C SER A 187 32.65 -17.54 14.39
N SER A 188 32.15 -16.38 13.96
CA SER A 188 31.91 -15.23 14.85
C SER A 188 31.02 -15.60 16.04
N THR A 189 31.38 -15.08 17.22
CA THR A 189 30.58 -15.16 18.45
C THR A 189 29.60 -13.99 18.58
N LYS A 190 29.67 -13.00 17.68
CA LYS A 190 28.74 -11.87 17.58
C LYS A 190 27.78 -12.08 16.43
N ASN A 191 26.60 -11.46 16.53
CA ASN A 191 25.53 -11.67 15.56
C ASN A 191 25.60 -10.72 14.36
N GLY A 192 26.24 -9.55 14.46
CA GLY A 192 26.40 -8.61 13.34
C GLY A 192 27.83 -8.49 12.83
N THR A 193 27.99 -8.21 11.53
CA THR A 193 29.28 -7.81 10.93
C THR A 193 29.75 -6.46 11.47
N LEU A 194 28.80 -5.52 11.59
CA LEU A 194 28.91 -4.35 12.43
C LEU A 194 27.99 -4.56 13.64
N GLN A 195 28.60 -4.75 14.80
CA GLN A 195 27.90 -4.92 16.07
C GLN A 195 28.17 -3.75 17.00
N THR A 196 27.11 -3.22 17.60
CA THR A 196 27.25 -2.30 18.73
C THR A 196 26.26 -2.65 19.85
N ASP A 197 26.56 -2.30 21.11
CA ASP A 197 25.58 -2.39 22.21
C ASP A 197 24.60 -1.19 22.23
N GLY A 198 24.96 -0.08 21.59
CA GLY A 198 24.22 1.18 21.63
C GLY A 198 23.69 1.62 20.25
N LYS A 199 23.12 2.83 20.17
CA LYS A 199 22.50 3.33 18.94
C LYS A 199 23.54 3.57 17.84
N ILE A 200 23.21 3.20 16.61
CA ILE A 200 24.03 3.43 15.40
C ILE A 200 23.42 4.57 14.61
N ILE A 201 24.23 5.56 14.21
CA ILE A 201 23.83 6.63 13.28
C ILE A 201 24.70 6.57 12.04
N PHE A 202 24.12 6.35 10.86
CA PHE A 202 24.80 6.45 9.58
C PHE A 202 24.63 7.84 8.98
N THR A 203 25.76 8.42 8.53
CA THR A 203 25.82 9.74 7.89
C THR A 203 26.80 9.73 6.71
N GLY A 204 26.87 10.83 5.97
CA GLY A 204 27.76 10.96 4.81
C GLY A 204 27.13 10.43 3.52
N THR A 205 27.85 10.53 2.40
CA THR A 205 27.32 10.20 1.06
C THR A 205 28.18 9.16 0.31
N GLY A 206 29.18 8.58 0.98
CA GLY A 206 29.95 7.47 0.43
C GLY A 206 29.17 6.16 0.40
N THR A 207 29.84 5.10 -0.08
CA THR A 207 29.28 3.74 -0.16
C THR A 207 29.82 2.86 0.96
N LEU A 208 28.95 2.07 1.59
CA LEU A 208 29.27 1.04 2.57
C LEU A 208 28.65 -0.30 2.15
N ASN A 209 29.49 -1.28 1.84
CA ASN A 209 29.08 -2.64 1.51
C ASN A 209 29.28 -3.56 2.71
N ILE A 210 28.26 -4.36 3.04
CA ILE A 210 28.28 -5.24 4.21
C ILE A 210 27.94 -6.67 3.77
N LYS A 211 28.65 -7.63 4.34
CA LYS A 211 28.35 -9.06 4.22
C LYS A 211 28.25 -9.68 5.61
N GLY A 212 27.07 -10.19 5.95
CA GLY A 212 26.77 -10.91 7.20
C GLY A 212 26.77 -12.43 6.99
N ILE A 213 27.94 -13.04 7.10
CA ILE A 213 28.15 -14.49 7.00
C ILE A 213 27.63 -15.21 8.23
N LYS A 214 27.84 -14.67 9.44
CA LYS A 214 27.40 -15.35 10.67
C LYS A 214 25.89 -15.34 10.82
N LYS A 215 25.31 -14.13 10.78
CA LYS A 215 23.88 -13.91 11.01
C LYS A 215 23.45 -12.59 10.34
N HIS A 216 23.51 -11.47 11.07
CA HIS A 216 23.03 -10.17 10.59
C HIS A 216 24.12 -9.36 9.89
N GLY A 217 23.74 -8.46 8.98
CA GLY A 217 24.67 -7.46 8.45
C GLY A 217 25.07 -6.44 9.52
N VAL A 218 24.07 -5.73 10.06
CA VAL A 218 24.24 -4.78 11.18
C VAL A 218 23.38 -5.25 12.34
N SER A 219 23.92 -5.25 13.55
CA SER A 219 23.18 -5.62 14.76
C SER A 219 23.45 -4.67 15.91
N THR A 220 22.38 -4.31 16.62
CA THR A 220 22.45 -3.57 17.88
C THR A 220 21.27 -3.91 18.79
N SER A 221 21.46 -3.79 20.11
CA SER A 221 20.38 -3.86 21.12
C SER A 221 19.63 -2.54 21.32
N ALA A 222 19.95 -1.51 20.51
CA ALA A 222 19.30 -0.20 20.51
C ALA A 222 18.83 0.13 19.08
N GLY A 223 18.59 1.41 18.77
CA GLY A 223 18.11 1.81 17.46
C GLY A 223 19.19 1.93 16.37
N ILE A 224 18.76 1.87 15.12
CA ILE A 224 19.55 2.30 13.94
C ILE A 224 18.90 3.56 13.35
N GLU A 225 19.72 4.56 13.05
CA GLU A 225 19.31 5.79 12.36
C GLU A 225 20.12 5.97 11.08
N VAL A 226 19.45 6.14 9.94
CA VAL A 226 20.06 6.45 8.65
C VAL A 226 19.71 7.89 8.28
N GLN A 227 20.66 8.80 8.51
CA GLN A 227 20.50 10.19 8.10
C GLN A 227 20.88 10.39 6.64
N ASN A 228 21.90 9.68 6.16
CA ASN A 228 22.34 9.63 4.76
C ASN A 228 23.30 8.43 4.53
N GLY A 229 23.73 8.20 3.29
CA GLY A 229 24.71 7.19 2.88
C GLY A 229 24.20 6.27 1.79
N ASN A 230 25.09 5.54 1.12
CA ASN A 230 24.73 4.42 0.24
C ASN A 230 25.13 3.11 0.90
N ILE A 231 24.22 2.49 1.65
CA ILE A 231 24.49 1.30 2.46
C ILE A 231 23.91 0.09 1.73
N THR A 232 24.75 -0.89 1.44
CA THR A 232 24.35 -2.12 0.76
C THR A 232 24.73 -3.33 1.60
N VAL A 233 23.74 -4.04 2.14
CA VAL A 233 23.92 -5.39 2.68
C VAL A 233 23.79 -6.37 1.51
N THR A 234 24.93 -6.81 1.00
CA THR A 234 25.02 -7.67 -0.19
C THR A 234 24.49 -9.08 0.06
N SER A 235 24.64 -9.57 1.29
CA SER A 235 24.03 -10.80 1.80
C SER A 235 24.10 -10.81 3.33
N ALA A 236 23.08 -11.34 3.97
CA ALA A 236 23.05 -11.68 5.39
C ALA A 236 22.43 -13.08 5.58
N ALA A 237 22.99 -13.90 6.46
CA ALA A 237 22.50 -15.25 6.81
C ALA A 237 21.24 -15.23 7.69
N SER A 238 20.86 -14.06 8.20
CA SER A 238 19.58 -13.74 8.80
C SER A 238 19.24 -12.33 8.35
N ASP A 239 19.01 -11.39 9.28
CA ASP A 239 18.47 -10.08 8.91
C ASP A 239 19.54 -9.14 8.35
N GLY A 240 19.16 -8.23 7.45
CA GLY A 240 20.07 -7.18 6.99
C GLY A 240 20.48 -6.27 8.13
N PHE A 241 19.49 -5.60 8.71
CA PHE A 241 19.58 -4.78 9.92
C PHE A 241 18.71 -5.39 11.02
N HIS A 242 19.30 -5.62 12.19
CA HIS A 242 18.63 -6.12 13.39
C HIS A 242 18.84 -5.14 14.56
N SER A 243 17.76 -4.56 15.07
CA SER A 243 17.79 -3.43 16.01
C SER A 243 16.55 -3.36 16.89
N GLU A 244 16.57 -2.52 17.91
CA GLU A 244 15.40 -2.07 18.67
C GLU A 244 15.06 -0.64 18.24
N GLY A 245 14.36 -0.53 17.11
CA GLY A 245 13.91 0.73 16.52
C GLY A 245 14.72 1.14 15.28
N TYR A 246 14.03 1.75 14.32
CA TYR A 246 14.65 2.18 13.07
C TYR A 246 14.14 3.56 12.64
N VAL A 247 15.07 4.46 12.31
CA VAL A 247 14.76 5.80 11.80
C VAL A 247 15.51 6.04 10.49
N MET A 248 14.84 6.59 9.48
CA MET A 248 15.49 6.98 8.23
C MET A 248 14.94 8.29 7.69
N SER A 249 15.84 9.25 7.44
CA SER A 249 15.49 10.56 6.87
C SER A 249 16.01 10.78 5.45
N SER A 250 17.09 10.12 5.05
CA SER A 250 17.65 10.20 3.70
C SER A 250 18.59 9.01 3.41
N GLY A 251 19.31 9.06 2.28
CA GLY A 251 20.24 8.03 1.84
C GLY A 251 19.57 6.89 1.08
N THR A 252 20.35 5.83 0.84
CA THR A 252 19.94 4.61 0.14
C THR A 252 20.36 3.39 0.96
N VAL A 253 19.42 2.48 1.18
CA VAL A 253 19.63 1.20 1.89
C VAL A 253 19.18 0.07 0.96
N ASN A 254 20.13 -0.75 0.51
CA ASN A 254 19.88 -1.91 -0.35
C ASN A 254 20.21 -3.20 0.42
N ILE A 255 19.26 -4.12 0.56
CA ILE A 255 19.43 -5.31 1.39
C ILE A 255 19.01 -6.58 0.63
N THR A 256 19.92 -7.55 0.62
CA THR A 256 19.64 -8.95 0.33
C THR A 256 19.96 -9.76 1.58
N ALA A 257 19.00 -10.57 2.03
CA ALA A 257 19.06 -11.31 3.28
C ALA A 257 18.26 -12.61 3.18
N THR A 258 18.62 -13.61 3.99
CA THR A 258 17.82 -14.83 4.16
C THR A 258 16.83 -14.73 5.32
N GLY A 259 16.98 -13.73 6.20
CA GLY A 259 15.98 -13.30 7.17
C GLY A 259 15.26 -12.03 6.71
N ASP A 260 14.90 -11.17 7.66
CA ASP A 260 14.22 -9.91 7.38
C ASP A 260 15.20 -8.86 6.84
N ALA A 261 14.77 -7.91 6.00
CA ALA A 261 15.70 -6.86 5.56
C ALA A 261 15.97 -5.88 6.72
N ILE A 262 14.91 -5.33 7.31
CA ILE A 262 14.97 -4.49 8.51
C ILE A 262 14.05 -5.09 9.57
N ASP A 263 14.65 -5.60 10.65
CA ASP A 263 13.96 -5.99 11.88
C ASP A 263 14.27 -4.97 12.99
N ALA A 264 13.24 -4.24 13.42
CA ALA A 264 13.32 -3.22 14.45
C ALA A 264 12.86 -3.72 15.83
N GLY A 265 12.80 -5.04 16.02
CA GLY A 265 12.47 -5.64 17.31
C GLY A 265 11.05 -5.26 17.71
N ASP A 266 10.85 -4.82 18.94
CA ASP A 266 9.53 -4.36 19.43
C ASP A 266 9.39 -2.84 19.45
N THR A 267 10.32 -2.10 18.85
CA THR A 267 10.33 -0.63 18.85
C THR A 267 9.90 -0.05 17.50
N ALA A 268 9.42 1.20 17.52
CA ALA A 268 8.84 1.86 16.36
C ALA A 268 9.82 2.04 15.18
N ILE A 269 9.24 2.07 13.99
CA ILE A 269 9.93 2.46 12.75
C ILE A 269 9.38 3.81 12.27
N SER A 270 10.27 4.74 11.93
CA SER A 270 9.93 6.03 11.33
C SER A 270 10.78 6.31 10.09
N ILE A 271 10.14 6.46 8.93
CA ILE A 271 10.84 6.75 7.67
C ILE A 271 10.23 7.99 7.03
N SER A 272 11.01 9.06 6.96
CA SER A 272 10.58 10.34 6.39
C SER A 272 11.17 10.62 5.00
N GLY A 273 12.13 9.83 4.55
CA GLY A 273 12.81 10.03 3.25
C GLY A 273 13.85 8.96 2.92
N GLY A 274 14.50 9.12 1.76
CA GLY A 274 15.51 8.20 1.25
C GLY A 274 14.95 7.03 0.44
N ASN A 275 15.81 6.08 0.07
CA ASN A 275 15.47 4.92 -0.77
C ASN A 275 15.74 3.61 -0.03
N VAL A 276 14.76 2.71 0.01
CA VAL A 276 14.90 1.36 0.58
C VAL A 276 14.62 0.32 -0.49
N THR A 277 15.60 -0.55 -0.75
CA THR A 277 15.46 -1.70 -1.65
C THR A 277 15.68 -2.98 -0.86
N ALA A 278 14.77 -3.94 -0.96
CA ALA A 278 14.90 -5.25 -0.32
C ALA A 278 14.60 -6.37 -1.31
N THR A 279 15.48 -7.38 -1.37
CA THR A 279 15.27 -8.60 -2.17
C THR A 279 15.42 -9.83 -1.28
N LEU A 280 14.30 -10.49 -0.98
CA LEU A 280 14.24 -11.59 -0.02
C LEU A 280 13.58 -12.82 -0.65
N ALA A 281 14.24 -13.98 -0.58
CA ALA A 281 13.77 -15.21 -1.23
C ALA A 281 13.38 -16.33 -0.25
N SER A 282 13.77 -16.23 1.02
CA SER A 282 13.39 -17.19 2.05
C SER A 282 11.90 -17.08 2.40
N ALA A 283 11.30 -18.17 2.85
CA ALA A 283 9.95 -18.15 3.38
C ALA A 283 9.85 -17.33 4.69
N ASP A 284 8.69 -16.75 4.93
CA ASP A 284 8.34 -16.02 6.15
C ASP A 284 9.23 -14.81 6.49
N VAL A 285 9.76 -14.14 5.47
CA VAL A 285 10.59 -12.94 5.65
C VAL A 285 9.82 -11.66 5.43
N LYS A 286 10.37 -10.57 5.97
CA LYS A 286 9.81 -9.24 5.92
C LYS A 286 10.82 -8.21 5.47
N ALA A 287 10.42 -7.33 4.57
CA ALA A 287 11.30 -6.25 4.15
C ALA A 287 11.43 -5.19 5.25
N ILE A 288 10.31 -4.78 5.85
CA ILE A 288 10.30 -3.84 6.97
C ILE A 288 9.41 -4.40 8.06
N LYS A 289 9.96 -4.58 9.25
CA LYS A 289 9.27 -5.22 10.36
C LYS A 289 9.55 -4.57 11.71
N THR A 290 8.49 -4.38 12.48
CA THR A 290 8.53 -4.29 13.94
C THR A 290 7.53 -5.28 14.53
N GLY A 291 7.72 -5.68 15.77
CA GLY A 291 6.84 -6.51 16.56
C GLY A 291 5.64 -5.70 17.03
N THR A 292 5.58 -5.40 18.31
CA THR A 292 4.40 -4.80 18.97
C THR A 292 4.16 -3.31 18.68
N SER A 293 5.14 -2.60 18.12
CA SER A 293 5.05 -1.15 17.89
C SER A 293 4.53 -0.79 16.49
N THR A 294 4.63 0.49 16.14
CA THR A 294 4.08 1.09 14.93
C THR A 294 5.12 1.33 13.85
N ILE A 295 4.66 1.37 12.60
CA ILE A 295 5.45 1.85 11.46
C ILE A 295 4.82 3.15 10.95
N GLY A 296 5.61 4.22 10.88
CA GLY A 296 5.23 5.49 10.27
C GLY A 296 6.09 5.79 9.04
N ILE A 297 5.47 6.00 7.89
CA ILE A 297 6.14 6.37 6.64
C ILE A 297 5.54 7.69 6.14
N SER A 298 6.33 8.77 6.20
CA SER A 298 5.90 10.10 5.71
C SER A 298 6.57 10.49 4.39
N GLY A 299 7.54 9.69 3.91
CA GLY A 299 8.25 9.95 2.65
C GLY A 299 9.20 8.81 2.27
N GLY A 300 9.94 9.01 1.18
CA GLY A 300 10.90 8.04 0.65
C GLY A 300 10.36 7.16 -0.49
N THR A 301 11.25 6.37 -1.09
CA THR A 301 10.95 5.44 -2.18
C THR A 301 11.33 4.02 -1.78
N PHE A 302 10.43 3.06 -2.00
CA PHE A 302 10.59 1.69 -1.56
C PHE A 302 10.43 0.73 -2.74
N ASN A 303 11.40 -0.17 -2.92
CA ASN A 303 11.39 -1.22 -3.95
C ASN A 303 11.59 -2.57 -3.28
N LEU A 304 10.48 -3.27 -2.99
CA LEU A 304 10.47 -4.45 -2.14
C LEU A 304 10.09 -5.69 -2.97
N THR A 305 11.00 -6.65 -3.08
CA THR A 305 10.77 -7.90 -3.82
C THR A 305 10.89 -9.09 -2.86
N LEU A 306 9.80 -9.84 -2.70
CA LEU A 306 9.74 -10.98 -1.78
C LEU A 306 9.17 -12.22 -2.50
N THR A 307 9.99 -13.24 -2.70
CA THR A 307 9.60 -14.43 -3.48
C THR A 307 9.33 -15.67 -2.64
N GLY A 308 9.74 -15.67 -1.38
CA GLY A 308 9.50 -16.78 -0.47
C GLY A 308 8.05 -16.85 0.01
N ALA A 309 7.57 -18.07 0.28
CA ALA A 309 6.21 -18.32 0.76
C ALA A 309 5.88 -17.48 2.01
N GLN A 310 4.59 -17.16 2.21
CA GLN A 310 4.05 -16.43 3.37
C GLN A 310 4.74 -15.09 3.74
N SER A 311 5.54 -14.50 2.86
CA SER A 311 6.35 -13.30 3.15
C SER A 311 5.52 -12.02 3.21
N LYS A 312 6.02 -10.99 3.92
CA LYS A 312 5.32 -9.70 4.08
C LYS A 312 6.21 -8.53 3.69
N ALA A 313 5.79 -7.61 2.82
CA ALA A 313 6.71 -6.51 2.47
C ALA A 313 6.88 -5.54 3.65
N ILE A 314 5.78 -5.07 4.24
CA ILE A 314 5.76 -4.22 5.43
C ILE A 314 4.85 -4.87 6.48
N SER A 315 5.36 -5.09 7.70
CA SER A 315 4.66 -5.83 8.74
C SER A 315 4.84 -5.22 10.13
N ALA A 316 3.75 -5.09 10.89
CA ALA A 316 3.77 -4.69 12.29
C ALA A 316 2.60 -5.32 13.06
N LYS A 317 2.72 -5.56 14.36
CA LYS A 317 1.54 -5.88 15.18
C LYS A 317 0.77 -4.62 15.59
N GLY A 318 1.45 -3.48 15.68
CA GLY A 318 0.83 -2.17 15.85
C GLY A 318 0.45 -1.50 14.52
N ASN A 319 -0.10 -0.29 14.61
CA ASN A 319 -0.58 0.46 13.44
C ASN A 319 0.53 0.73 12.42
N ILE A 320 0.15 0.70 11.14
CA ILE A 320 0.99 1.16 10.04
C ILE A 320 0.34 2.43 9.45
N THR A 321 1.06 3.54 9.49
CA THR A 321 0.59 4.85 9.01
C THR A 321 1.45 5.34 7.85
N PHE A 322 0.79 5.75 6.77
CA PHE A 322 1.40 6.34 5.60
C PHE A 322 0.91 7.78 5.43
N ASP A 323 1.77 8.77 5.72
CA ASP A 323 1.53 10.18 5.42
C ASP A 323 2.08 10.57 4.03
N GLY A 324 2.89 9.69 3.42
CA GLY A 324 3.47 9.89 2.10
C GLY A 324 4.30 8.69 1.66
N GLY A 325 5.21 8.92 0.71
CA GLY A 325 6.13 7.90 0.18
C GLY A 325 5.65 7.23 -1.11
N ASN A 326 6.58 6.57 -1.80
CA ASN A 326 6.35 5.81 -3.02
C ASN A 326 6.68 4.34 -2.77
N ILE A 327 5.65 3.51 -2.58
CA ILE A 327 5.79 2.10 -2.22
C ILE A 327 5.59 1.22 -3.44
N THR A 328 6.63 0.50 -3.86
CA THR A 328 6.53 -0.57 -4.86
C THR A 328 6.86 -1.90 -4.19
N ALA A 329 5.91 -2.83 -4.20
CA ALA A 329 6.09 -4.16 -3.63
C ALA A 329 5.67 -5.25 -4.63
N SER A 330 6.55 -6.23 -4.86
CA SER A 330 6.28 -7.39 -5.72
C SER A 330 6.47 -8.68 -4.92
N LEU A 331 5.39 -9.45 -4.79
CA LEU A 331 5.39 -10.70 -4.05
C LEU A 331 4.98 -11.88 -4.93
N SER A 332 5.63 -13.02 -4.75
CA SER A 332 5.31 -14.25 -5.51
C SER A 332 5.24 -15.52 -4.65
N GLY A 333 5.42 -15.41 -3.34
CA GLY A 333 5.39 -16.56 -2.43
C GLY A 333 4.01 -17.17 -2.23
N ALA A 334 3.92 -18.50 -2.27
CA ALA A 334 2.68 -19.22 -2.04
C ALA A 334 2.14 -19.09 -0.60
N ALA A 335 0.87 -19.45 -0.41
CA ALA A 335 0.29 -19.68 0.90
C ALA A 335 0.97 -20.89 1.59
N VAL A 336 1.03 -20.84 2.91
CA VAL A 336 1.48 -21.96 3.76
C VAL A 336 0.35 -22.35 4.69
N LEU A 337 0.00 -23.63 4.71
CA LEU A 337 -1.00 -24.19 5.61
C LEU A 337 -0.29 -24.78 6.83
N THR A 338 -0.37 -24.08 7.95
CA THR A 338 0.26 -24.53 9.21
C THR A 338 -0.72 -25.40 9.98
N ALA A 339 -0.32 -26.62 10.35
CA ALA A 339 -1.21 -27.51 11.10
C ALA A 339 -1.62 -26.88 12.43
N SER A 340 -2.93 -26.83 12.69
CA SER A 340 -3.51 -26.26 13.91
C SER A 340 -4.90 -26.85 14.16
N GLY A 341 -5.17 -27.25 15.40
CA GLY A 341 -6.41 -27.94 15.76
C GLY A 341 -6.63 -29.21 14.92
N SER A 342 -7.81 -29.30 14.29
CA SER A 342 -8.20 -30.42 13.43
C SER A 342 -7.90 -30.19 11.93
N GLY A 343 -7.18 -29.11 11.59
CA GLY A 343 -6.85 -28.77 10.21
C GLY A 343 -5.68 -27.81 10.14
N TYR A 344 -5.87 -26.66 9.49
CA TYR A 344 -4.80 -25.72 9.20
C TYR A 344 -5.18 -24.27 9.48
N ASP A 345 -4.17 -23.47 9.84
CA ASP A 345 -4.18 -22.01 9.86
C ASP A 345 -3.32 -21.48 8.70
N PRO A 346 -3.93 -20.84 7.70
CA PRO A 346 -3.24 -20.39 6.50
C PRO A 346 -2.47 -19.06 6.71
N SER A 347 -1.24 -18.99 6.18
CA SER A 347 -0.46 -17.76 6.10
C SER A 347 -0.15 -17.42 4.65
N TYR A 348 -0.38 -16.16 4.27
CA TYR A 348 -0.32 -15.70 2.88
C TYR A 348 0.83 -14.73 2.64
N SER A 349 1.30 -14.64 1.41
CA SER A 349 2.07 -13.45 1.03
C SER A 349 1.19 -12.21 1.14
N THR A 350 1.72 -11.12 1.72
CA THR A 350 0.96 -9.88 1.87
C THR A 350 1.86 -8.66 1.71
N ALA A 351 1.48 -7.68 0.89
CA ALA A 351 2.33 -6.50 0.73
C ALA A 351 2.38 -5.66 2.02
N ILE A 352 1.23 -5.35 2.62
CA ILE A 352 1.15 -4.61 3.88
C ILE A 352 0.28 -5.40 4.87
N LYS A 353 0.85 -5.86 5.98
CA LYS A 353 0.16 -6.65 7.01
C LYS A 353 0.27 -6.00 8.38
N THR A 354 -0.86 -5.91 9.08
CA THR A 354 -0.85 -5.58 10.51
C THR A 354 -1.89 -6.35 11.32
N ASP A 355 -1.60 -6.53 12.61
CA ASP A 355 -2.56 -7.03 13.61
C ASP A 355 -3.38 -5.87 14.24
N ALA A 356 -3.14 -4.65 13.80
CA ALA A 356 -3.89 -3.45 14.16
C ALA A 356 -4.50 -2.81 12.91
N SER A 357 -4.37 -1.48 12.75
CA SER A 357 -4.96 -0.75 11.63
C SER A 357 -3.92 -0.25 10.62
N VAL A 358 -4.35 -0.12 9.36
CA VAL A 358 -3.60 0.60 8.32
C VAL A 358 -4.27 1.94 8.06
N ILE A 359 -3.49 3.03 8.10
CA ILE A 359 -3.97 4.39 7.87
C ILE A 359 -3.16 5.00 6.72
N VAL A 360 -3.84 5.39 5.64
CA VAL A 360 -3.23 6.02 4.46
C VAL A 360 -3.74 7.45 4.34
N ASN A 361 -2.91 8.40 4.77
CA ASN A 361 -3.14 9.84 4.64
C ASN A 361 -2.54 10.41 3.35
N GLY A 362 -1.66 9.68 2.67
CA GLY A 362 -1.05 10.07 1.40
C GLY A 362 -0.07 9.02 0.85
N GLY A 363 0.55 9.33 -0.29
CA GLY A 363 1.54 8.47 -0.95
C GLY A 363 1.04 7.76 -2.21
N THR A 364 1.95 7.07 -2.88
CA THR A 364 1.68 6.25 -4.07
C THR A 364 2.06 4.81 -3.81
N PHE A 365 1.18 3.87 -4.14
CA PHE A 365 1.35 2.44 -3.88
C PHE A 365 1.18 1.64 -5.17
N ASN A 366 2.18 0.84 -5.52
CA ASN A 366 2.16 -0.13 -6.62
C ASN A 366 2.44 -1.51 -6.03
N LEU A 367 1.38 -2.23 -5.68
CA LEU A 367 1.46 -3.51 -4.98
C LEU A 367 1.05 -4.64 -5.94
N SER A 368 1.95 -5.58 -6.17
CA SER A 368 1.73 -6.69 -7.11
C SER A 368 1.96 -8.03 -6.42
N LEU A 369 0.96 -8.90 -6.49
CA LEU A 369 1.03 -10.28 -6.04
C LEU A 369 0.81 -11.19 -7.24
N ALA A 370 1.86 -11.93 -7.60
CA ALA A 370 1.88 -12.79 -8.78
C ALA A 370 0.89 -13.98 -8.68
N SER A 371 0.69 -14.68 -9.79
CA SER A 371 -0.19 -15.86 -9.85
C SER A 371 0.27 -17.01 -8.96
N THR A 372 1.54 -17.06 -8.57
CA THR A 372 2.08 -18.03 -7.60
C THR A 372 1.78 -17.65 -6.15
N ALA A 373 1.37 -16.41 -5.88
CA ALA A 373 1.03 -15.94 -4.54
C ALA A 373 -0.41 -16.29 -4.15
N ASN A 374 -0.75 -17.58 -4.12
CA ASN A 374 -2.09 -18.07 -3.79
C ASN A 374 -2.61 -17.48 -2.48
N GLY A 375 -3.88 -17.04 -2.47
CA GLY A 375 -4.48 -16.37 -1.32
C GLY A 375 -3.87 -15.00 -0.96
N GLY A 376 -2.96 -14.48 -1.80
CA GLY A 376 -2.19 -13.28 -1.52
C GLY A 376 -3.04 -12.05 -1.24
N LYS A 377 -2.55 -11.19 -0.35
CA LYS A 377 -3.24 -9.96 0.06
C LYS A 377 -2.44 -8.72 -0.32
N GLY A 378 -3.07 -7.70 -0.89
CA GLY A 378 -2.42 -6.40 -1.06
C GLY A 378 -2.21 -5.75 0.30
N ILE A 379 -3.31 -5.35 0.94
CA ILE A 379 -3.33 -4.78 2.29
C ILE A 379 -4.23 -5.66 3.18
N SER A 380 -3.73 -6.07 4.34
CA SER A 380 -4.46 -6.84 5.35
C SER A 380 -4.29 -6.24 6.75
N ALA A 381 -5.40 -5.99 7.43
CA ALA A 381 -5.42 -5.47 8.80
C ALA A 381 -6.40 -6.29 9.65
N ALA A 382 -5.99 -6.66 10.87
CA ALA A 382 -6.89 -7.33 11.82
C ALA A 382 -7.88 -6.36 12.49
N GLN A 383 -7.70 -5.05 12.31
CA GLN A 383 -8.68 -4.02 12.65
C GLN A 383 -9.09 -3.27 11.38
N ASN A 384 -8.96 -1.94 11.36
CA ASN A 384 -9.50 -1.11 10.30
C ASN A 384 -8.46 -0.80 9.23
N ILE A 385 -8.93 -0.56 8.01
CA ILE A 385 -8.15 0.09 6.95
C ILE A 385 -8.84 1.41 6.62
N THR A 386 -8.10 2.52 6.73
CA THR A 386 -8.60 3.86 6.42
C THR A 386 -7.73 4.51 5.35
N VAL A 387 -8.33 4.87 4.21
CA VAL A 387 -7.71 5.62 3.13
C VAL A 387 -8.30 7.03 3.13
N ASN A 388 -7.59 7.96 3.76
CA ASN A 388 -7.93 9.38 3.78
C ASN A 388 -7.50 10.10 2.50
N ASN A 389 -6.42 9.65 1.86
CA ASN A 389 -5.96 10.12 0.55
C ASN A 389 -4.90 9.14 -0.01
N GLY A 390 -4.33 9.43 -1.17
CA GLY A 390 -3.26 8.65 -1.81
C GLY A 390 -3.69 7.97 -3.10
N ASN A 391 -2.73 7.37 -3.80
CA ASN A 391 -2.94 6.64 -5.06
C ASN A 391 -2.54 5.18 -4.90
N LEU A 392 -3.53 4.29 -4.80
CA LEU A 392 -3.31 2.86 -4.59
C LEU A 392 -3.59 2.10 -5.89
N THR A 393 -2.58 1.41 -6.41
CA THR A 393 -2.71 0.44 -7.50
C THR A 393 -2.31 -0.94 -6.99
N ILE A 394 -3.27 -1.86 -6.92
CA ILE A 394 -3.08 -3.19 -6.32
C ILE A 394 -3.52 -4.28 -7.29
N THR A 395 -2.60 -5.19 -7.62
CA THR A 395 -2.90 -6.36 -8.47
C THR A 395 -2.66 -7.65 -7.69
N THR A 396 -3.65 -8.53 -7.67
CA THR A 396 -3.55 -9.86 -7.03
C THR A 396 -3.96 -10.96 -8.01
N ALA A 397 -3.01 -11.79 -8.41
CA ALA A 397 -3.24 -12.84 -9.41
C ALA A 397 -3.28 -14.26 -8.82
N GLY A 398 -2.90 -14.44 -7.55
CA GLY A 398 -2.85 -15.75 -6.91
C GLY A 398 -4.22 -16.41 -6.79
N ASN A 399 -4.29 -17.71 -7.01
CA ASN A 399 -5.56 -18.44 -6.97
C ASN A 399 -6.04 -18.66 -5.53
N GLY A 400 -7.35 -18.78 -5.38
CA GLY A 400 -7.96 -19.37 -4.20
C GLY A 400 -7.93 -20.89 -4.23
N ALA A 401 -8.07 -21.50 -3.06
CA ALA A 401 -8.13 -22.94 -2.89
C ALA A 401 -8.97 -23.30 -1.64
N THR A 402 -9.39 -24.55 -1.58
CA THR A 402 -10.01 -25.12 -0.38
C THR A 402 -8.97 -25.70 0.58
N TYR A 403 -9.29 -25.71 1.86
CA TYR A 403 -8.48 -26.30 2.92
C TYR A 403 -9.37 -26.71 4.11
N THR A 404 -8.89 -27.60 4.97
CA THR A 404 -9.60 -27.90 6.22
C THR A 404 -9.16 -26.89 7.28
N ASN A 405 -10.09 -26.13 7.84
CA ASN A 405 -9.78 -25.15 8.88
C ASN A 405 -9.49 -25.80 10.24
N THR A 406 -9.12 -24.99 11.24
CA THR A 406 -8.73 -25.46 12.58
C THR A 406 -9.83 -26.23 13.33
N THR A 407 -11.10 -26.10 12.90
CA THR A 407 -12.26 -26.83 13.46
C THR A 407 -12.58 -28.13 12.73
N GLY A 408 -11.87 -28.47 11.65
CA GLY A 408 -12.10 -29.68 10.85
C GLY A 408 -13.13 -29.50 9.73
N VAL A 409 -13.58 -28.28 9.47
CA VAL A 409 -14.56 -27.97 8.41
C VAL A 409 -13.82 -27.56 7.13
N LEU A 410 -14.33 -27.98 5.98
CA LEU A 410 -13.81 -27.54 4.68
C LEU A 410 -14.14 -26.06 4.49
N ASP A 411 -13.11 -25.28 4.20
CA ASP A 411 -13.17 -23.83 4.07
C ASP A 411 -12.33 -23.42 2.84
N SER A 412 -12.26 -22.14 2.54
CA SER A 412 -11.51 -21.61 1.42
C SER A 412 -10.75 -20.34 1.75
N TYR A 413 -9.70 -20.09 0.98
CA TYR A 413 -9.07 -18.78 0.92
C TYR A 413 -9.00 -18.33 -0.53
N SER A 414 -8.97 -17.02 -0.75
CA SER A 414 -8.73 -16.42 -2.06
C SER A 414 -7.90 -15.16 -1.94
N SER A 415 -7.37 -14.68 -3.06
CA SER A 415 -6.65 -13.41 -3.07
C SER A 415 -7.58 -12.23 -2.79
N SER A 416 -7.06 -11.17 -2.16
CA SER A 416 -7.83 -9.94 -1.96
C SER A 416 -6.92 -8.73 -2.10
N ALA A 417 -7.33 -7.72 -2.86
CA ALA A 417 -6.53 -6.51 -2.98
C ALA A 417 -6.48 -5.76 -1.63
N ILE A 418 -7.63 -5.58 -0.99
CA ILE A 418 -7.73 -5.00 0.36
C ILE A 418 -8.67 -5.88 1.21
N THR A 419 -8.22 -6.24 2.43
CA THR A 419 -9.03 -6.99 3.40
C THR A 419 -8.86 -6.44 4.82
N ALA A 420 -9.96 -6.17 5.51
CA ALA A 420 -9.98 -5.75 6.90
C ALA A 420 -10.87 -6.69 7.72
N ASP A 421 -10.41 -7.13 8.88
CA ASP A 421 -11.28 -7.89 9.81
C ASP A 421 -12.21 -6.90 10.57
N GLY A 422 -11.85 -5.61 10.61
CA GLY A 422 -12.71 -4.52 11.03
C GLY A 422 -13.37 -3.81 9.85
N ASN A 423 -13.38 -2.47 9.89
CA ASN A 423 -13.97 -1.63 8.86
C ASN A 423 -12.97 -1.21 7.78
N LEU A 424 -13.47 -1.02 6.56
CA LEU A 424 -12.75 -0.40 5.45
C LEU A 424 -13.38 0.95 5.10
N LEU A 425 -12.64 2.04 5.32
CA LEU A 425 -13.06 3.40 5.01
C LEU A 425 -12.19 3.95 3.88
N ILE A 426 -12.79 4.41 2.79
CA ILE A 426 -12.09 5.11 1.70
C ILE A 426 -12.73 6.50 1.56
N ASN A 427 -12.14 7.49 2.25
CA ASN A 427 -12.67 8.84 2.32
C ASN A 427 -12.33 9.67 1.07
N ALA A 428 -11.12 9.55 0.53
CA ALA A 428 -10.66 10.23 -0.68
C ALA A 428 -9.48 9.49 -1.33
N GLY A 429 -8.86 10.11 -2.35
CA GLY A 429 -7.77 9.50 -3.13
C GLY A 429 -8.26 8.63 -4.28
N SER A 430 -7.33 7.88 -4.89
CA SER A 430 -7.63 6.93 -5.95
C SER A 430 -7.27 5.50 -5.53
N VAL A 431 -8.18 4.56 -5.79
CA VAL A 431 -7.99 3.13 -5.50
C VAL A 431 -8.32 2.33 -6.75
N THR A 432 -7.28 1.77 -7.38
CA THR A 432 -7.38 0.89 -8.53
C THR A 432 -6.95 -0.51 -8.14
N THR A 433 -7.83 -1.50 -8.29
CA THR A 433 -7.50 -2.89 -7.97
C THR A 433 -7.83 -3.84 -9.12
N THR A 434 -6.99 -4.84 -9.35
CA THR A 434 -7.32 -5.99 -10.20
C THR A 434 -7.03 -7.29 -9.46
N SER A 435 -8.07 -8.06 -9.16
CA SER A 435 -7.93 -9.41 -8.62
C SER A 435 -8.33 -10.46 -9.65
N SER A 436 -7.35 -11.17 -10.21
CA SER A 436 -7.56 -12.10 -11.33
C SER A 436 -7.53 -13.58 -10.94
N GLY A 437 -7.09 -13.91 -9.73
CA GLY A 437 -7.11 -15.28 -9.23
C GLY A 437 -8.51 -15.77 -8.87
N THR A 438 -8.71 -17.08 -8.84
CA THR A 438 -10.02 -17.70 -8.51
C THR A 438 -10.57 -17.24 -7.16
N GLY A 439 -11.88 -16.95 -7.10
CA GLY A 439 -12.59 -16.44 -5.92
C GLY A 439 -12.10 -15.07 -5.41
N GLY A 440 -11.28 -14.37 -6.21
CA GLY A 440 -10.56 -13.17 -5.78
C GLY A 440 -11.46 -11.97 -5.43
N LYS A 441 -11.03 -11.17 -4.46
CA LYS A 441 -11.79 -10.02 -3.94
C LYS A 441 -11.10 -8.71 -4.26
N GLY A 442 -11.86 -7.68 -4.62
CA GLY A 442 -11.35 -6.31 -4.67
C GLY A 442 -11.19 -5.77 -3.26
N LEU A 443 -12.30 -5.37 -2.66
CA LEU A 443 -12.42 -4.78 -1.33
C LEU A 443 -13.24 -5.72 -0.43
N LYS A 444 -12.65 -6.20 0.66
CA LYS A 444 -13.31 -7.06 1.66
C LYS A 444 -13.25 -6.42 3.05
N ALA A 445 -14.35 -6.50 3.80
CA ALA A 445 -14.37 -6.19 5.22
C ALA A 445 -15.26 -7.19 5.99
N ASP A 446 -14.86 -7.63 7.18
CA ASP A 446 -15.78 -8.37 8.06
C ASP A 446 -16.68 -7.40 8.84
N GLY A 447 -16.23 -6.15 9.02
CA GLY A 447 -17.06 -5.03 9.44
C GLY A 447 -17.75 -4.34 8.27
N THR A 448 -17.74 -3.01 8.25
CA THR A 448 -18.40 -2.19 7.22
C THR A 448 -17.43 -1.74 6.12
N ILE A 449 -17.97 -1.46 4.92
CA ILE A 449 -17.27 -0.71 3.87
C ILE A 449 -17.95 0.65 3.73
N THR A 450 -17.19 1.74 3.87
CA THR A 450 -17.68 3.10 3.60
C THR A 450 -16.81 3.78 2.55
N ILE A 451 -17.44 4.26 1.47
CA ILE A 451 -16.80 4.96 0.36
C ILE A 451 -17.30 6.40 0.32
N GLY A 452 -16.37 7.35 0.27
CA GLY A 452 -16.66 8.77 0.26
C GLY A 452 -17.03 9.30 1.63
N SER A 453 -16.89 10.62 1.78
CA SER A 453 -17.25 11.35 3.00
C SER A 453 -17.82 12.72 2.64
N ALA A 454 -18.28 13.49 3.63
CA ALA A 454 -18.80 14.84 3.38
C ALA A 454 -17.78 15.76 2.67
N THR A 455 -16.48 15.55 2.90
CA THR A 455 -15.40 16.38 2.36
C THR A 455 -14.52 15.68 1.33
N GLY A 456 -14.61 14.35 1.24
CA GLY A 456 -13.78 13.54 0.35
C GLY A 456 -14.60 12.87 -0.75
N ASN A 457 -14.06 12.88 -1.97
CA ASN A 457 -14.70 12.36 -3.18
C ASN A 457 -13.72 11.43 -3.92
N PRO A 458 -13.68 10.12 -3.57
CA PRO A 458 -12.67 9.20 -4.08
C PRO A 458 -12.94 8.76 -5.53
N VAL A 459 -11.91 8.23 -6.18
CA VAL A 459 -12.02 7.57 -7.50
C VAL A 459 -11.67 6.10 -7.34
N LEU A 460 -12.63 5.21 -7.59
CA LEU A 460 -12.45 3.77 -7.46
C LEU A 460 -12.55 3.09 -8.82
N LEU A 461 -11.58 2.24 -9.14
CA LEU A 461 -11.62 1.31 -10.27
C LEU A 461 -11.30 -0.09 -9.76
N ILE A 462 -12.34 -0.85 -9.40
CA ILE A 462 -12.21 -2.15 -8.75
C ILE A 462 -12.61 -3.22 -9.74
N LYS A 463 -11.70 -4.16 -10.01
CA LYS A 463 -11.89 -5.21 -11.01
C LYS A 463 -11.60 -6.59 -10.42
N THR A 464 -12.50 -7.53 -10.66
CA THR A 464 -12.33 -8.97 -10.42
C THR A 464 -12.52 -9.73 -11.72
N THR A 465 -11.62 -10.67 -12.03
CA THR A 465 -11.70 -11.47 -13.28
C THR A 465 -11.50 -12.97 -13.08
N GLY A 466 -11.30 -13.43 -11.84
CA GLY A 466 -11.15 -14.85 -11.56
C GLY A 466 -12.45 -15.61 -11.84
N ALA A 467 -12.36 -16.94 -11.91
CA ALA A 467 -13.53 -17.80 -11.82
C ALA A 467 -13.89 -18.06 -10.35
N ARG A 468 -15.15 -18.40 -10.05
CA ARG A 468 -15.50 -19.00 -8.77
C ARG A 468 -15.00 -20.44 -8.66
N PHE A 469 -14.97 -20.98 -7.44
CA PHE A 469 -14.72 -22.40 -7.21
C PHE A 469 -15.59 -22.92 -6.07
N LEU A 470 -15.95 -24.21 -6.16
CA LEU A 470 -16.76 -24.88 -5.14
C LEU A 470 -15.93 -25.08 -3.87
N VAL A 471 -16.50 -24.71 -2.72
CA VAL A 471 -15.94 -25.01 -1.39
C VAL A 471 -16.51 -26.33 -0.91
N SER A 472 -17.83 -26.41 -0.71
CA SER A 472 -18.52 -27.63 -0.31
C SER A 472 -20.01 -27.55 -0.64
N GLY A 473 -20.67 -28.64 -1.02
CA GLY A 473 -22.12 -28.65 -1.28
C GLY A 473 -22.55 -27.61 -2.33
N THR A 474 -23.25 -26.56 -1.89
CA THR A 474 -23.67 -25.39 -2.69
C THR A 474 -22.90 -24.11 -2.35
N ASP A 475 -21.92 -24.17 -1.46
CA ASP A 475 -21.08 -23.06 -1.04
C ASP A 475 -19.91 -22.87 -2.01
N TYR A 476 -19.76 -21.65 -2.53
CA TYR A 476 -18.74 -21.27 -3.50
C TYR A 476 -17.93 -20.10 -2.98
N SER A 477 -16.66 -20.06 -3.35
CA SER A 477 -15.85 -18.84 -3.25
C SER A 477 -15.84 -18.16 -4.60
N HIS A 478 -16.51 -17.01 -4.70
CA HIS A 478 -16.75 -16.31 -5.96
C HIS A 478 -16.13 -14.91 -6.01
N PRO A 479 -15.71 -14.42 -7.19
CA PRO A 479 -15.13 -13.09 -7.32
C PRO A 479 -16.10 -11.97 -6.93
N LYS A 480 -15.70 -11.01 -6.10
CA LYS A 480 -16.54 -9.86 -5.74
C LYS A 480 -15.73 -8.59 -5.74
N THR A 481 -16.23 -7.52 -6.34
CA THR A 481 -15.51 -6.23 -6.26
C THR A 481 -15.60 -5.67 -4.85
N LEU A 482 -16.78 -5.65 -4.25
CA LEU A 482 -17.02 -5.25 -2.85
C LEU A 482 -17.75 -6.39 -2.14
N VAL A 483 -17.24 -6.76 -0.96
CA VAL A 483 -17.90 -7.73 -0.08
C VAL A 483 -17.75 -7.29 1.37
N ALA A 484 -18.85 -7.21 2.10
CA ALA A 484 -18.82 -6.94 3.53
C ALA A 484 -19.83 -7.79 4.30
N THR A 485 -19.44 -8.32 5.46
CA THR A 485 -20.43 -8.92 6.37
C THR A 485 -21.29 -7.84 7.04
N GLY A 486 -20.69 -6.69 7.35
CA GLY A 486 -21.44 -5.49 7.72
C GLY A 486 -21.96 -4.72 6.51
N ALA A 487 -22.51 -3.52 6.78
CA ALA A 487 -23.07 -2.66 5.75
C ALA A 487 -22.03 -2.13 4.75
N VAL A 488 -22.45 -1.97 3.50
CA VAL A 488 -21.74 -1.21 2.47
C VAL A 488 -22.44 0.14 2.29
N THR A 489 -21.72 1.24 2.46
CA THR A 489 -22.23 2.61 2.25
C THR A 489 -21.39 3.36 1.22
N ILE A 490 -22.02 3.89 0.18
CA ILE A 490 -21.40 4.76 -0.83
C ILE A 490 -22.00 6.15 -0.69
N ASN A 491 -21.23 7.08 -0.12
CA ASN A 491 -21.67 8.46 0.09
C ASN A 491 -21.52 9.32 -1.16
N ASN A 492 -20.39 9.18 -1.86
CA ASN A 492 -20.08 9.85 -3.12
C ASN A 492 -18.90 9.12 -3.79
N GLY A 493 -18.27 9.74 -4.79
CA GLY A 493 -17.16 9.15 -5.55
C GLY A 493 -17.44 9.05 -7.04
N ASN A 494 -16.39 8.76 -7.81
CA ASN A 494 -16.51 8.22 -9.16
C ASN A 494 -16.03 6.76 -9.13
N ASN A 495 -16.99 5.84 -9.11
CA ASN A 495 -16.76 4.45 -8.77
C ASN A 495 -17.09 3.55 -9.96
N THR A 496 -16.16 2.69 -10.33
CA THR A 496 -16.35 1.65 -11.34
C THR A 496 -16.03 0.28 -10.74
N PHE A 497 -17.01 -0.60 -10.78
CA PHE A 497 -16.98 -1.95 -10.21
C PHE A 497 -17.21 -2.96 -11.35
N ASN A 498 -16.15 -3.68 -11.74
CA ASN A 498 -16.21 -4.68 -12.81
C ASN A 498 -15.95 -6.07 -12.23
N SER A 499 -16.94 -6.94 -12.21
CA SER A 499 -16.83 -8.30 -11.67
C SER A 499 -17.20 -9.36 -12.70
N THR A 500 -16.56 -10.52 -12.58
CA THR A 500 -16.98 -11.77 -13.26
C THR A 500 -18.01 -12.57 -12.45
N ASP A 501 -18.38 -12.05 -11.30
CA ASP A 501 -19.49 -12.49 -10.45
C ASP A 501 -20.16 -11.23 -9.90
N ASP A 502 -20.51 -11.19 -8.63
CA ASP A 502 -21.24 -10.10 -8.01
C ASP A 502 -20.39 -8.81 -7.99
N GLY A 503 -21.05 -7.69 -8.25
CA GLY A 503 -20.48 -6.37 -8.12
C GLY A 503 -20.30 -6.01 -6.65
N ILE A 504 -21.40 -5.60 -6.02
CA ILE A 504 -21.47 -5.14 -4.63
C ILE A 504 -22.31 -6.13 -3.82
N HIS A 505 -21.72 -6.73 -2.79
CA HIS A 505 -22.40 -7.69 -1.94
C HIS A 505 -22.26 -7.31 -0.46
N SER A 506 -23.34 -7.42 0.31
CA SER A 506 -23.33 -7.29 1.76
C SER A 506 -24.27 -8.28 2.42
N ASP A 507 -23.81 -8.92 3.51
CA ASP A 507 -24.66 -9.80 4.32
C ASP A 507 -25.70 -9.02 5.15
N ALA A 508 -25.57 -7.69 5.22
CA ALA A 508 -26.42 -6.81 6.04
C ALA A 508 -27.24 -5.82 5.20
N SER A 509 -26.57 -4.90 4.50
CA SER A 509 -27.25 -3.86 3.72
C SER A 509 -26.32 -3.11 2.77
N VAL A 510 -26.87 -2.62 1.66
CA VAL A 510 -26.20 -1.68 0.76
C VAL A 510 -26.95 -0.34 0.77
N THR A 511 -26.24 0.76 1.01
CA THR A 511 -26.80 2.13 0.90
C THR A 511 -25.96 2.98 -0.05
N ILE A 512 -26.59 3.57 -1.05
CA ILE A 512 -25.95 4.51 -1.98
C ILE A 512 -26.62 5.88 -1.83
N ASN A 513 -25.91 6.82 -1.20
CA ASN A 513 -26.36 8.19 -0.98
C ASN A 513 -26.01 9.12 -2.16
N GLY A 514 -25.00 8.78 -2.96
CA GLY A 514 -24.47 9.69 -3.97
C GLY A 514 -23.36 9.10 -4.85
N GLY A 515 -22.73 9.98 -5.62
CA GLY A 515 -21.63 9.65 -6.54
C GLY A 515 -22.09 9.23 -7.92
N THR A 516 -21.12 8.92 -8.78
CA THR A 516 -21.34 8.26 -10.07
C THR A 516 -20.83 6.84 -9.95
N ASN A 517 -21.73 5.86 -10.01
CA ASN A 517 -21.45 4.45 -9.77
C ASN A 517 -21.75 3.66 -11.03
N THR A 518 -20.72 3.01 -11.59
CA THR A 518 -20.87 2.04 -12.68
C THR A 518 -20.58 0.66 -12.14
N VAL A 519 -21.57 -0.22 -12.17
CA VAL A 519 -21.47 -1.62 -11.74
C VAL A 519 -21.70 -2.53 -12.94
N SER A 520 -20.74 -3.40 -13.21
CA SER A 520 -20.74 -4.34 -14.33
C SER A 520 -20.38 -5.74 -13.81
N ALA A 521 -21.39 -6.53 -13.49
CA ALA A 521 -21.30 -7.88 -12.94
C ALA A 521 -21.53 -8.91 -14.06
N ILE A 522 -20.53 -9.14 -14.91
CA ILE A 522 -20.69 -9.92 -16.14
C ILE A 522 -20.02 -11.28 -15.98
N SER A 523 -20.84 -12.27 -15.63
CA SER A 523 -20.40 -13.67 -15.53
C SER A 523 -20.53 -14.42 -16.85
N SER A 524 -19.59 -15.34 -17.08
CA SER A 524 -19.69 -16.39 -18.10
C SER A 524 -20.42 -17.64 -17.59
N THR A 525 -20.69 -17.71 -16.29
CA THR A 525 -21.48 -18.79 -15.69
C THR A 525 -22.95 -18.35 -15.70
N SER A 526 -23.88 -19.27 -16.00
CA SER A 526 -25.32 -18.96 -16.05
C SER A 526 -25.90 -18.80 -14.65
N GLY A 527 -26.86 -17.87 -14.49
CA GLY A 527 -27.68 -17.71 -13.28
C GLY A 527 -26.95 -17.10 -12.09
N VAL A 528 -26.00 -16.21 -12.36
CA VAL A 528 -25.06 -15.64 -11.38
C VAL A 528 -24.43 -14.34 -11.89
N GLY A 529 -23.85 -13.56 -10.99
CA GLY A 529 -23.23 -12.30 -11.32
C GLY A 529 -24.25 -11.19 -11.19
N GLU A 530 -24.60 -10.91 -9.94
CA GLU A 530 -25.54 -9.91 -9.49
C GLU A 530 -24.86 -8.53 -9.43
N GLY A 531 -25.55 -7.47 -9.82
CA GLY A 531 -24.99 -6.13 -9.75
C GLY A 531 -24.81 -5.68 -8.29
N VAL A 532 -25.92 -5.61 -7.56
CA VAL A 532 -25.98 -5.25 -6.14
C VAL A 532 -26.85 -6.26 -5.39
N GLU A 533 -26.28 -6.91 -4.37
CA GLU A 533 -26.97 -7.91 -3.55
C GLU A 533 -26.84 -7.59 -2.06
N ALA A 534 -27.97 -7.57 -1.35
CA ALA A 534 -28.05 -7.53 0.10
C ALA A 534 -29.50 -7.74 0.58
N PRO A 535 -29.74 -8.06 1.87
CA PRO A 535 -31.10 -8.12 2.41
C PRO A 535 -31.86 -6.80 2.33
N ILE A 536 -31.17 -5.69 2.60
CA ILE A 536 -31.73 -4.34 2.56
C ILE A 536 -30.89 -3.47 1.63
N ILE A 537 -31.50 -2.95 0.58
CA ILE A 537 -30.84 -2.08 -0.40
C ILE A 537 -31.52 -0.72 -0.40
N THR A 538 -30.76 0.36 -0.26
CA THR A 538 -31.27 1.74 -0.32
C THR A 538 -30.52 2.55 -1.36
N LEU A 539 -31.23 2.98 -2.40
CA LEU A 539 -30.74 3.92 -3.41
C LEU A 539 -31.33 5.31 -3.11
N ALA A 540 -30.56 6.13 -2.39
CA ALA A 540 -30.98 7.44 -1.93
C ALA A 540 -30.50 8.59 -2.83
N GLY A 541 -29.46 8.37 -3.64
CA GLY A 541 -28.94 9.40 -4.54
C GLY A 541 -27.90 8.88 -5.53
N GLY A 542 -27.26 9.83 -6.22
CA GLY A 542 -26.21 9.55 -7.21
C GLY A 542 -26.74 9.15 -8.59
N VAL A 543 -25.81 8.81 -9.48
CA VAL A 543 -26.09 8.19 -10.78
C VAL A 543 -25.57 6.77 -10.73
N ASN A 544 -26.47 5.80 -10.71
CA ASN A 544 -26.19 4.38 -10.56
C ASN A 544 -26.49 3.68 -11.89
N ASN A 545 -25.45 3.22 -12.59
CA ASN A 545 -25.56 2.45 -13.81
C ASN A 545 -25.14 1.02 -13.54
N ILE A 546 -26.10 0.11 -13.45
CA ILE A 546 -25.93 -1.26 -12.99
C ILE A 546 -26.31 -2.20 -14.13
N THR A 547 -25.35 -3.03 -14.55
CA THR A 547 -25.55 -4.09 -15.53
C THR A 547 -25.00 -5.39 -14.99
N ALA A 548 -25.81 -6.45 -15.06
CA ALA A 548 -25.50 -7.76 -14.53
C ALA A 548 -25.80 -8.86 -15.56
N SER A 549 -25.13 -10.01 -15.43
CA SER A 549 -25.49 -11.24 -16.17
C SER A 549 -26.67 -11.94 -15.52
N ASN A 550 -26.75 -11.90 -14.19
CA ASN A 550 -27.96 -12.23 -13.44
C ASN A 550 -28.67 -10.95 -13.02
N ASP A 551 -29.10 -10.84 -11.78
CA ASP A 551 -29.96 -9.72 -11.39
C ASP A 551 -29.19 -8.43 -11.29
N GLY A 552 -29.75 -7.35 -11.84
CA GLY A 552 -29.16 -6.03 -11.69
C GLY A 552 -29.10 -5.63 -10.21
N ILE A 553 -30.23 -5.75 -9.52
CA ILE A 553 -30.36 -5.58 -8.08
C ILE A 553 -31.08 -6.80 -7.54
N ASN A 554 -30.53 -7.44 -6.50
CA ASN A 554 -31.16 -8.55 -5.80
C ASN A 554 -31.28 -8.24 -4.31
N ALA A 555 -32.51 -7.94 -3.86
CA ALA A 555 -32.80 -7.78 -2.44
C ALA A 555 -33.26 -9.12 -1.85
N THR A 556 -32.44 -9.76 -1.02
CA THR A 556 -32.71 -11.11 -0.52
C THR A 556 -32.01 -11.40 0.81
N TYR A 557 -32.68 -12.11 1.72
CA TYR A 557 -32.04 -12.71 2.90
C TYR A 557 -31.44 -14.09 2.59
N GLY A 558 -31.74 -14.67 1.43
CA GLY A 558 -31.29 -16.02 1.05
C GLY A 558 -31.79 -17.14 1.97
N THR A 559 -32.81 -16.87 2.79
CA THR A 559 -33.30 -17.80 3.83
C THR A 559 -34.28 -18.85 3.30
N VAL A 560 -34.77 -18.65 2.08
CA VAL A 560 -35.81 -19.49 1.48
C VAL A 560 -35.16 -20.55 0.60
N ALA A 561 -35.13 -21.79 1.10
CA ALA A 561 -34.52 -22.91 0.38
C ALA A 561 -35.22 -23.15 -0.98
N GLY A 562 -34.43 -23.19 -2.05
CA GLY A 562 -34.90 -23.53 -3.40
C GLY A 562 -35.51 -22.37 -4.19
N GLY A 563 -35.36 -21.11 -3.74
CA GLY A 563 -35.77 -19.94 -4.51
C GLY A 563 -37.29 -19.88 -4.73
N THR A 564 -38.08 -20.11 -3.68
CA THR A 564 -39.55 -20.03 -3.80
C THR A 564 -40.00 -18.57 -3.87
N GLU A 565 -41.15 -18.33 -4.49
CA GLU A 565 -41.90 -17.05 -4.55
C GLU A 565 -42.42 -16.53 -3.17
N SER A 566 -41.81 -16.96 -2.06
CA SER A 566 -42.20 -16.55 -0.72
C SER A 566 -41.54 -15.22 -0.35
N ASN A 567 -42.31 -14.34 0.28
CA ASN A 567 -41.79 -13.09 0.82
C ASN A 567 -40.86 -13.36 2.02
N ASP A 568 -39.56 -13.10 1.87
CA ASP A 568 -38.55 -13.27 2.91
C ASP A 568 -38.34 -12.01 3.78
N ASN A 569 -39.10 -10.96 3.51
CA ASN A 569 -39.03 -9.62 4.12
C ASN A 569 -37.79 -8.80 3.78
N SER A 570 -37.00 -9.17 2.76
CA SER A 570 -35.99 -8.28 2.18
C SER A 570 -36.65 -6.99 1.67
N HIS A 571 -35.86 -5.94 1.45
CA HIS A 571 -36.42 -4.66 1.03
C HIS A 571 -35.49 -3.84 0.13
N LEU A 572 -35.99 -3.46 -1.04
CA LEU A 572 -35.41 -2.42 -1.89
C LEU A 572 -36.12 -1.08 -1.70
N TYR A 573 -35.40 -0.10 -1.18
CA TYR A 573 -35.82 1.29 -1.08
C TYR A 573 -35.16 2.12 -2.18
N ILE A 574 -35.98 2.85 -2.94
CA ILE A 574 -35.48 3.89 -3.84
C ILE A 574 -36.10 5.21 -3.40
N THR A 575 -35.28 6.07 -2.80
CA THR A 575 -35.72 7.37 -2.29
C THR A 575 -35.16 8.54 -3.13
N GLY A 576 -34.22 8.27 -4.03
CA GLY A 576 -33.61 9.28 -4.89
C GLY A 576 -32.67 8.72 -5.95
N GLY A 577 -31.88 9.61 -6.55
CA GLY A 577 -30.88 9.27 -7.56
C GLY A 577 -31.43 9.02 -8.97
N ILE A 578 -30.53 8.75 -9.90
CA ILE A 578 -30.82 8.23 -11.23
C ILE A 578 -30.32 6.79 -11.26
N ASN A 579 -31.24 5.83 -11.33
CA ASN A 579 -30.96 4.40 -11.24
C ASN A 579 -31.25 3.76 -12.61
N ILE A 580 -30.22 3.31 -13.30
CA ILE A 580 -30.30 2.64 -14.61
C ILE A 580 -29.91 1.20 -14.38
N VAL A 581 -30.84 0.27 -14.53
CA VAL A 581 -30.64 -1.12 -14.12
C VAL A 581 -31.00 -2.08 -15.26
N ALA A 582 -30.13 -3.05 -15.51
CA ALA A 582 -30.36 -4.14 -16.45
C ALA A 582 -29.73 -5.44 -15.94
N GLY A 583 -30.42 -6.56 -16.12
CA GLY A 583 -29.99 -7.88 -15.69
C GLY A 583 -30.81 -8.99 -16.36
N SER A 584 -30.73 -10.20 -15.82
CA SER A 584 -31.72 -11.27 -16.03
C SER A 584 -33.06 -10.77 -15.48
N ASP A 585 -33.26 -10.73 -14.17
CA ASP A 585 -34.13 -9.68 -13.62
C ASP A 585 -33.35 -8.38 -13.55
N ALA A 586 -33.92 -7.28 -14.04
CA ALA A 586 -33.25 -6.01 -13.80
C ALA A 586 -33.33 -5.65 -12.30
N ILE A 587 -34.49 -5.86 -11.67
CA ILE A 587 -34.67 -5.77 -10.24
C ILE A 587 -35.39 -7.03 -9.76
N ASP A 588 -34.78 -7.75 -8.84
CA ASP A 588 -35.38 -8.83 -8.07
C ASP A 588 -35.43 -8.45 -6.58
N SER A 589 -36.57 -8.69 -5.96
CA SER A 589 -36.71 -8.65 -4.52
C SER A 589 -37.53 -9.82 -4.02
N ASN A 590 -36.88 -10.70 -3.26
CA ASN A 590 -37.57 -11.76 -2.50
C ASN A 590 -38.49 -11.22 -1.40
N GLY A 591 -38.57 -9.90 -1.22
CA GLY A 591 -39.46 -9.22 -0.31
C GLY A 591 -40.14 -8.03 -0.96
N ASN A 592 -39.92 -6.83 -0.43
CA ASN A 592 -40.68 -5.64 -0.80
C ASN A 592 -39.86 -4.63 -1.59
N ILE A 593 -40.54 -3.88 -2.44
CA ILE A 593 -40.01 -2.74 -3.17
C ILE A 593 -40.80 -1.49 -2.76
N THR A 594 -40.10 -0.42 -2.41
CA THR A 594 -40.72 0.88 -2.15
C THR A 594 -39.96 2.00 -2.84
N ILE A 595 -40.64 2.70 -3.75
CA ILE A 595 -40.10 3.85 -4.45
C ILE A 595 -40.82 5.11 -3.94
N THR A 596 -40.06 6.06 -3.43
CA THR A 596 -40.56 7.35 -2.91
C THR A 596 -39.95 8.57 -3.59
N GLY A 597 -38.94 8.37 -4.45
CA GLY A 597 -38.27 9.46 -5.16
C GLY A 597 -37.28 8.93 -6.21
N GLY A 598 -36.58 9.87 -6.84
CA GLY A 598 -35.58 9.57 -7.88
C GLY A 598 -36.17 9.25 -9.25
N THR A 599 -35.29 8.87 -10.18
CA THR A 599 -35.60 8.43 -11.53
C THR A 599 -35.06 7.03 -11.72
N THR A 600 -35.94 6.05 -11.87
CA THR A 600 -35.59 4.64 -12.01
C THR A 600 -35.96 4.14 -13.40
N ILE A 601 -34.94 3.64 -14.13
CA ILE A 601 -35.02 3.18 -15.51
C ILE A 601 -34.58 1.72 -15.52
N VAL A 602 -35.52 0.83 -15.81
CA VAL A 602 -35.35 -0.62 -15.63
C VAL A 602 -35.53 -1.31 -16.98
N ASN A 603 -34.57 -2.17 -17.33
CA ASN A 603 -34.55 -2.88 -18.60
C ASN A 603 -34.42 -4.37 -18.36
N GLY A 604 -35.56 -5.04 -18.25
CA GLY A 604 -35.65 -6.49 -18.21
C GLY A 604 -35.32 -7.14 -19.55
N PRO A 605 -35.33 -8.48 -19.60
CA PRO A 605 -34.90 -9.23 -20.75
C PRO A 605 -36.04 -9.40 -21.75
N THR A 606 -35.72 -10.02 -22.89
CA THR A 606 -36.72 -10.32 -23.92
C THR A 606 -37.52 -11.58 -23.60
N SER A 607 -36.89 -12.54 -22.94
CA SER A 607 -37.40 -13.90 -22.76
C SER A 607 -37.80 -14.13 -21.31
N GLN A 608 -38.91 -14.84 -21.13
CA GLN A 608 -39.33 -15.41 -19.85
C GLN A 608 -38.33 -16.47 -19.34
N PRO A 609 -38.32 -16.84 -18.05
CA PRO A 609 -39.23 -16.38 -16.99
C PRO A 609 -38.96 -14.95 -16.49
N GLU A 610 -37.74 -14.46 -16.65
CA GLU A 610 -37.27 -13.23 -16.01
C GLU A 610 -37.97 -11.95 -16.50
N GLU A 611 -37.95 -10.93 -15.66
CA GLU A 611 -38.74 -9.72 -15.74
C GLU A 611 -37.89 -8.43 -15.68
N GLY A 612 -38.54 -7.29 -15.87
CA GLY A 612 -37.94 -6.01 -15.50
C GLY A 612 -37.88 -5.84 -13.98
N ILE A 613 -39.00 -6.10 -13.30
CA ILE A 613 -39.11 -6.00 -11.85
C ILE A 613 -39.87 -7.23 -11.35
N ASP A 614 -39.17 -8.13 -10.69
CA ASP A 614 -39.76 -9.23 -9.94
C ASP A 614 -39.79 -8.91 -8.44
N TYR A 615 -40.86 -9.36 -7.78
CA TYR A 615 -41.01 -9.25 -6.35
C TYR A 615 -42.01 -10.25 -5.74
N ASN A 616 -41.70 -10.73 -4.54
CA ASN A 616 -42.55 -11.68 -3.80
C ASN A 616 -43.51 -11.01 -2.80
N GLY A 617 -43.13 -9.85 -2.28
CA GLY A 617 -43.88 -9.06 -1.31
C GLY A 617 -44.73 -7.97 -1.95
N THR A 618 -44.52 -6.72 -1.53
CA THR A 618 -45.25 -5.56 -2.04
C THR A 618 -44.38 -4.69 -2.94
N PHE A 619 -44.96 -4.17 -4.02
CA PHE A 619 -44.35 -3.10 -4.81
C PHE A 619 -45.14 -1.81 -4.65
N LEU A 620 -44.64 -0.89 -3.82
CA LEU A 620 -45.27 0.40 -3.55
C LEU A 620 -44.60 1.54 -4.32
N MET A 621 -45.35 2.14 -5.23
CA MET A 621 -44.96 3.36 -5.95
C MET A 621 -45.56 4.58 -5.27
N ASN A 622 -44.78 5.25 -4.42
CA ASN A 622 -45.22 6.34 -3.55
C ASN A 622 -44.62 7.71 -3.90
N GLY A 623 -43.69 7.78 -4.85
CA GLY A 623 -43.02 9.01 -5.26
C GLY A 623 -41.98 8.76 -6.35
N GLY A 624 -41.57 9.80 -7.08
CA GLY A 624 -40.51 9.73 -8.09
C GLY A 624 -40.99 9.35 -9.50
N PHE A 625 -40.04 9.00 -10.35
CA PHE A 625 -40.25 8.58 -11.73
C PHE A 625 -39.77 7.13 -11.91
N LEU A 626 -40.61 6.31 -12.52
CA LEU A 626 -40.30 4.93 -12.86
C LEU A 626 -40.68 4.65 -14.31
N ILE A 627 -39.77 4.08 -15.08
CA ILE A 627 -40.09 3.36 -16.31
C ILE A 627 -39.37 2.01 -16.30
N SER A 628 -40.14 0.93 -16.35
CA SER A 628 -39.66 -0.44 -16.49
C SER A 628 -40.23 -1.06 -17.75
N ALA A 629 -39.48 -1.95 -18.37
CA ALA A 629 -39.94 -2.77 -19.48
C ALA A 629 -39.34 -4.18 -19.40
N GLY A 630 -40.09 -5.21 -19.77
CA GLY A 630 -39.65 -6.60 -19.65
C GLY A 630 -40.37 -7.58 -20.57
N SER A 631 -40.11 -8.87 -20.31
CA SER A 631 -40.58 -10.02 -21.09
C SER A 631 -42.09 -10.28 -20.94
N ASN A 632 -42.64 -11.24 -21.68
CA ASN A 632 -44.04 -11.69 -21.51
C ASN A 632 -44.14 -12.83 -20.49
N ALA A 633 -43.76 -12.58 -19.24
CA ALA A 633 -43.80 -13.59 -18.21
C ALA A 633 -45.18 -13.70 -17.56
N SER A 634 -45.55 -14.92 -17.13
CA SER A 634 -46.81 -15.15 -16.43
C SER A 634 -46.81 -14.62 -15.00
N MET A 635 -45.62 -14.37 -14.44
CA MET A 635 -45.41 -13.83 -13.10
C MET A 635 -45.46 -12.30 -13.03
N THR A 636 -45.61 -11.61 -14.17
CA THR A 636 -45.51 -10.14 -14.18
C THR A 636 -46.72 -9.52 -13.51
N LYS A 637 -46.48 -8.92 -12.34
CA LYS A 637 -47.49 -8.26 -11.50
C LYS A 637 -47.54 -6.75 -11.78
N ALA A 638 -48.70 -6.14 -11.57
CA ALA A 638 -48.82 -4.67 -11.53
C ALA A 638 -48.16 -4.11 -10.26
N MET A 639 -48.07 -2.80 -10.09
CA MET A 639 -47.76 -2.22 -8.78
C MET A 639 -48.87 -2.57 -7.76
N GLY A 640 -48.52 -2.58 -6.47
CA GLY A 640 -49.46 -2.83 -5.38
C GLY A 640 -50.53 -1.74 -5.28
N ALA A 641 -51.78 -2.14 -5.00
CA ALA A 641 -52.93 -1.23 -4.92
C ALA A 641 -52.82 -0.15 -3.82
N ALA A 642 -51.92 -0.33 -2.85
CA ALA A 642 -51.62 0.63 -1.80
C ALA A 642 -50.61 1.73 -2.23
N SER A 643 -50.15 1.71 -3.49
CA SER A 643 -49.30 2.77 -4.05
C SER A 643 -49.97 4.14 -3.95
N ALA A 644 -49.26 5.17 -3.50
CA ALA A 644 -49.80 6.52 -3.34
C ALA A 644 -49.75 7.36 -4.61
N GLN A 645 -48.85 7.03 -5.55
CA GLN A 645 -48.67 7.77 -6.79
C GLN A 645 -49.35 7.06 -7.96
N VAL A 646 -49.96 7.85 -8.86
CA VAL A 646 -50.60 7.31 -10.06
C VAL A 646 -49.58 6.58 -10.92
N SER A 647 -49.94 5.36 -11.32
CA SER A 647 -49.10 4.45 -12.09
C SER A 647 -49.90 3.70 -13.15
N MET A 648 -49.17 3.22 -14.14
CA MET A 648 -49.68 2.50 -15.30
C MET A 648 -48.96 1.17 -15.43
N PHE A 649 -49.72 0.08 -15.51
CA PHE A 649 -49.22 -1.22 -15.96
C PHE A 649 -49.74 -1.47 -17.38
N LEU A 650 -48.87 -1.21 -18.34
CA LEU A 650 -49.17 -1.24 -19.76
C LEU A 650 -48.77 -2.60 -20.33
N LYS A 651 -49.69 -3.34 -20.96
CA LYS A 651 -49.43 -4.66 -21.55
C LYS A 651 -49.75 -4.66 -23.04
N SER A 652 -48.82 -5.17 -23.83
CA SER A 652 -48.98 -5.40 -25.26
C SER A 652 -49.26 -6.87 -25.53
N SER A 653 -50.24 -7.14 -26.38
CA SER A 653 -50.54 -8.49 -26.88
C SER A 653 -49.47 -9.05 -27.84
N ALA A 654 -48.60 -8.18 -28.37
CA ALA A 654 -47.50 -8.53 -29.27
C ALA A 654 -46.17 -7.93 -28.79
N GLN A 655 -45.06 -8.53 -29.22
CA GLN A 655 -43.73 -8.01 -28.88
C GLN A 655 -43.54 -6.60 -29.45
N LEU A 656 -42.98 -5.72 -28.63
CA LEU A 656 -42.60 -4.36 -28.98
C LEU A 656 -41.09 -4.32 -29.23
N ALA A 657 -40.69 -3.85 -30.41
CA ALA A 657 -39.30 -3.87 -30.83
C ALA A 657 -38.41 -2.86 -30.08
N ALA A 658 -37.20 -3.28 -29.68
CA ALA A 658 -36.18 -2.43 -29.06
C ALA A 658 -35.75 -1.21 -29.91
N THR A 659 -36.00 -1.27 -31.22
CA THR A 659 -35.68 -0.20 -32.16
C THR A 659 -36.68 0.95 -32.13
N SER A 660 -37.84 0.76 -31.49
CA SER A 660 -38.93 1.73 -31.38
C SER A 660 -39.09 2.25 -29.94
N MET A 661 -39.92 3.27 -29.74
CA MET A 661 -40.08 3.91 -28.44
C MET A 661 -41.55 3.95 -28.00
N LEU A 662 -41.76 3.83 -26.70
CA LEU A 662 -42.99 4.18 -26.02
C LEU A 662 -43.05 5.71 -25.89
N HIS A 663 -44.19 6.30 -26.20
CA HIS A 663 -44.49 7.68 -25.89
C HIS A 663 -45.87 7.79 -25.25
N ILE A 664 -45.98 8.53 -24.15
CA ILE A 664 -47.24 8.78 -23.47
C ILE A 664 -47.43 10.28 -23.34
N GLU A 665 -48.59 10.77 -23.75
CA GLU A 665 -49.02 12.15 -23.60
C GLU A 665 -50.40 12.23 -22.96
N ASN A 666 -50.71 13.36 -22.31
CA ASN A 666 -52.08 13.65 -21.88
C ASN A 666 -52.94 14.17 -23.05
N ALA A 667 -54.22 14.45 -22.79
CA ALA A 667 -55.13 14.98 -23.81
C ALA A 667 -54.68 16.31 -24.45
N SER A 668 -53.90 17.14 -23.74
CA SER A 668 -53.34 18.40 -24.25
C SER A 668 -52.03 18.24 -25.03
N GLY A 669 -51.54 17.02 -25.23
CA GLY A 669 -50.27 16.75 -25.91
C GLY A 669 -49.03 17.02 -25.04
N THR A 670 -49.20 17.11 -23.72
CA THR A 670 -48.07 17.21 -22.79
C THR A 670 -47.45 15.82 -22.63
N GLU A 671 -46.17 15.71 -22.93
CA GLU A 671 -45.40 14.47 -22.78
C GLU A 671 -45.26 14.07 -21.30
N MET A 672 -45.57 12.81 -21.01
CA MET A 672 -45.39 12.18 -19.70
C MET A 672 -44.10 11.33 -19.68
N VAL A 673 -43.82 10.62 -20.78
CA VAL A 673 -42.59 9.85 -20.99
C VAL A 673 -42.37 9.58 -22.48
N THR A 674 -41.11 9.66 -22.92
CA THR A 674 -40.63 8.99 -24.12
C THR A 674 -39.50 8.04 -23.75
N PHE A 675 -39.69 6.74 -23.98
CA PHE A 675 -38.75 5.71 -23.56
C PHE A 675 -38.49 4.71 -24.68
N LYS A 676 -37.21 4.45 -24.96
CA LYS A 676 -36.78 3.41 -25.88
C LYS A 676 -36.20 2.23 -25.09
N PRO A 677 -36.86 1.06 -25.06
CA PRO A 677 -36.37 -0.09 -24.32
C PRO A 677 -35.04 -0.60 -24.88
N LYS A 678 -34.19 -1.14 -24.00
CA LYS A 678 -32.93 -1.82 -24.38
C LYS A 678 -33.19 -3.09 -25.20
N ASN A 679 -34.25 -3.83 -24.84
CA ASN A 679 -34.61 -5.15 -25.35
C ASN A 679 -35.99 -5.15 -26.02
N GLY A 680 -36.36 -6.24 -26.69
CA GLY A 680 -37.75 -6.44 -27.14
C GLY A 680 -38.62 -6.74 -25.92
N VAL A 681 -39.77 -6.07 -25.78
CA VAL A 681 -40.55 -6.08 -24.53
C VAL A 681 -42.04 -6.27 -24.79
N TYR A 682 -42.79 -6.61 -23.74
CA TYR A 682 -44.24 -6.83 -23.81
C TYR A 682 -45.04 -5.99 -22.83
N TYR A 683 -44.40 -5.46 -21.79
CA TYR A 683 -45.06 -4.59 -20.85
C TYR A 683 -44.21 -3.37 -20.49
N PHE A 684 -44.87 -2.40 -19.86
CA PHE A 684 -44.21 -1.33 -19.13
C PHE A 684 -44.86 -1.10 -17.78
N HIS A 685 -44.05 -0.91 -16.74
CA HIS A 685 -44.49 -0.19 -15.54
C HIS A 685 -44.08 1.27 -15.69
N PHE A 686 -45.03 2.17 -15.57
CA PHE A 686 -44.76 3.61 -15.67
C PHE A 686 -45.42 4.37 -14.53
N SER A 687 -44.65 5.25 -13.89
CA SER A 687 -45.19 6.25 -12.97
C SER A 687 -44.35 7.51 -13.04
N SER A 688 -45.00 8.66 -12.89
CA SER A 688 -44.36 9.97 -12.95
C SER A 688 -45.15 10.94 -12.07
N PRO A 689 -44.51 11.94 -11.43
CA PRO A 689 -45.22 12.91 -10.60
C PRO A 689 -46.23 13.74 -11.39
N ASN A 690 -46.12 13.73 -12.73
CA ASN A 690 -47.00 14.42 -13.64
C ASN A 690 -48.27 13.62 -14.01
N LEU A 691 -48.39 12.37 -13.55
CA LEU A 691 -49.62 11.59 -13.71
C LEU A 691 -50.67 11.99 -12.69
N ALA A 692 -51.93 11.98 -13.10
CA ALA A 692 -53.07 12.37 -12.27
C ALA A 692 -54.24 11.40 -12.43
N ASN A 693 -55.08 11.33 -11.38
CA ASN A 693 -56.35 10.61 -11.42
C ASN A 693 -57.34 11.29 -12.38
N SER A 694 -58.33 10.55 -12.85
CA SER A 694 -59.40 11.06 -13.74
C SER A 694 -58.88 11.82 -14.97
N THR A 695 -57.71 11.44 -15.48
CA THR A 695 -57.05 12.14 -16.58
C THR A 695 -56.88 11.20 -17.77
N THR A 696 -57.17 11.72 -18.98
CA THR A 696 -57.05 10.95 -20.22
C THR A 696 -55.62 11.02 -20.76
N TYR A 697 -55.07 9.85 -21.06
CA TYR A 697 -53.75 9.67 -21.67
C TYR A 697 -53.84 8.89 -22.98
N LYS A 698 -52.91 9.18 -23.88
CA LYS A 698 -52.69 8.46 -25.14
C LYS A 698 -51.36 7.74 -25.08
N VAL A 699 -51.36 6.47 -25.46
CA VAL A 699 -50.16 5.63 -25.52
C VAL A 699 -49.81 5.41 -26.98
N TYR A 700 -48.62 5.86 -27.37
CA TYR A 700 -48.03 5.66 -28.69
C TYR A 700 -46.87 4.68 -28.60
N PHE A 701 -46.68 3.89 -29.66
CA PHE A 701 -45.46 3.10 -29.85
C PHE A 701 -44.91 3.30 -31.26
N GLY A 702 -43.60 3.51 -31.37
CA GLY A 702 -42.93 3.96 -32.60
C GLY A 702 -42.74 5.48 -32.60
N GLY A 703 -42.65 6.08 -33.78
CA GLY A 703 -42.40 7.51 -33.94
C GLY A 703 -40.92 7.84 -33.95
N SER A 704 -40.61 9.13 -33.77
CA SER A 704 -39.23 9.62 -33.70
C SER A 704 -39.09 10.71 -32.64
N TYR A 705 -37.87 10.86 -32.10
CA TYR A 705 -37.55 11.89 -31.12
C TYR A 705 -36.36 12.70 -31.62
N THR A 706 -36.49 14.03 -31.65
CA THR A 706 -35.47 14.93 -32.20
C THR A 706 -35.15 16.06 -31.24
N GLY A 707 -33.92 16.60 -31.33
CA GLY A 707 -33.51 17.79 -30.58
C GLY A 707 -33.26 17.60 -29.08
N GLY A 708 -33.31 16.37 -28.55
CA GLY A 708 -33.10 16.07 -27.13
C GLY A 708 -31.92 15.14 -26.83
N SER A 709 -31.84 14.67 -25.58
CA SER A 709 -30.85 13.71 -25.05
C SER A 709 -31.54 12.48 -24.46
N TYR A 710 -30.77 11.49 -24.01
CA TYR A 710 -31.32 10.33 -23.31
C TYR A 710 -30.47 9.95 -22.09
N VAL A 711 -31.13 9.35 -21.09
CA VAL A 711 -30.54 8.73 -19.91
C VAL A 711 -30.72 7.21 -20.02
N GLY A 712 -29.62 6.49 -20.17
CA GLY A 712 -29.61 5.05 -20.47
C GLY A 712 -28.24 4.59 -20.94
N GLY A 713 -28.18 3.71 -21.95
CA GLY A 713 -26.92 3.16 -22.47
C GLY A 713 -26.41 3.80 -23.76
N THR A 714 -25.11 3.62 -24.03
CA THR A 714 -24.38 4.25 -25.16
C THR A 714 -24.93 3.93 -26.56
N SER A 715 -25.78 2.90 -26.71
CA SER A 715 -26.45 2.54 -27.95
C SER A 715 -27.78 3.28 -28.19
N GLY A 716 -28.08 4.31 -27.40
CA GLY A 716 -29.26 5.15 -27.61
C GLY A 716 -30.57 4.45 -27.25
N TRP A 717 -30.59 3.72 -26.14
CA TRP A 717 -31.80 3.29 -25.44
C TRP A 717 -31.89 4.03 -24.11
N GLY A 718 -33.09 4.09 -23.54
CA GLY A 718 -33.35 4.73 -22.25
C GLY A 718 -34.46 5.78 -22.30
N LEU A 719 -34.46 6.65 -21.30
CA LEU A 719 -35.41 7.75 -21.13
C LEU A 719 -34.96 8.97 -21.95
N TYR A 720 -35.77 9.38 -22.91
CA TYR A 720 -35.51 10.55 -23.76
C TYR A 720 -36.06 11.82 -23.10
N THR A 721 -35.30 12.91 -23.15
CA THR A 721 -35.63 14.18 -22.49
C THR A 721 -35.15 15.39 -23.31
N GLY A 722 -35.80 16.54 -23.11
CA GLY A 722 -35.36 17.82 -23.66
C GLY A 722 -35.52 17.99 -25.18
N GLY A 723 -36.19 17.06 -25.86
CA GLY A 723 -36.51 17.14 -27.28
C GLY A 723 -38.01 17.08 -27.55
N THR A 724 -38.36 16.79 -28.81
CA THR A 724 -39.74 16.72 -29.28
C THR A 724 -40.02 15.35 -29.89
N TYR A 725 -41.06 14.68 -29.39
CA TYR A 725 -41.62 13.50 -30.01
C TYR A 725 -42.45 13.86 -31.26
N SER A 726 -42.34 13.04 -32.31
CA SER A 726 -43.17 13.10 -33.50
C SER A 726 -43.95 11.80 -33.65
N THR A 727 -45.27 11.94 -33.84
CA THR A 727 -46.17 10.82 -34.13
C THR A 727 -45.97 10.26 -35.54
N SER A 728 -45.16 10.89 -36.38
CA SER A 728 -44.81 10.35 -37.70
C SER A 728 -44.05 9.02 -37.55
N GLY A 729 -44.63 7.94 -38.05
CA GLY A 729 -44.12 6.57 -37.84
C GLY A 729 -44.50 5.97 -36.48
N GLY A 730 -45.26 6.68 -35.65
CA GLY A 730 -45.83 6.20 -34.40
C GLY A 730 -47.25 5.68 -34.58
N THR A 731 -47.61 4.63 -33.84
CA THR A 731 -48.97 4.09 -33.80
C THR A 731 -49.61 4.43 -32.46
N LEU A 732 -50.80 5.04 -32.48
CA LEU A 732 -51.62 5.18 -31.29
C LEU A 732 -52.13 3.78 -30.88
N LYS A 733 -51.66 3.29 -29.74
CA LYS A 733 -51.99 1.98 -29.20
C LYS A 733 -53.23 1.99 -28.32
N SER A 734 -53.39 3.03 -27.49
CA SER A 734 -54.53 3.13 -26.59
C SER A 734 -54.83 4.59 -26.23
N THR A 735 -56.09 4.87 -25.94
CA THR A 735 -56.55 6.08 -25.26
C THR A 735 -57.41 5.64 -24.09
N PHE A 736 -57.06 6.06 -22.88
CA PHE A 736 -57.76 5.65 -21.66
C PHE A 736 -57.77 6.78 -20.64
N THR A 737 -58.68 6.70 -19.68
CA THR A 737 -58.77 7.64 -18.55
C THR A 737 -58.38 6.89 -17.28
N THR A 738 -57.47 7.47 -16.49
CA THR A 738 -57.09 6.91 -15.18
C THR A 738 -58.27 6.90 -14.21
N SER A 739 -58.26 5.97 -13.28
CA SER A 739 -59.28 5.85 -12.23
C SER A 739 -59.40 7.15 -11.40
N ALA A 740 -60.60 7.37 -10.85
CA ALA A 740 -60.84 8.50 -9.94
C ALA A 740 -60.30 8.22 -8.52
N THR A 741 -60.25 6.95 -8.11
CA THR A 741 -59.90 6.55 -6.74
C THR A 741 -58.68 5.66 -6.66
N ASN A 742 -58.40 4.86 -7.70
CA ASN A 742 -57.27 3.94 -7.71
C ASN A 742 -56.06 4.62 -8.36
N THR A 743 -54.89 4.40 -7.78
CA THR A 743 -53.62 4.92 -8.30
C THR A 743 -53.01 4.00 -9.35
N VAL A 744 -53.24 2.68 -9.27
CA VAL A 744 -52.72 1.70 -10.22
C VAL A 744 -53.72 1.46 -11.35
N ASN A 745 -53.29 1.68 -12.60
CA ASN A 745 -54.12 1.55 -13.80
C ASN A 745 -53.53 0.52 -14.77
N THR A 746 -54.23 -0.59 -14.99
CA THR A 746 -53.83 -1.61 -15.97
C THR A 746 -54.44 -1.29 -17.33
N VAL A 747 -53.61 -1.25 -18.37
CA VAL A 747 -54.03 -0.96 -19.76
C VAL A 747 -53.46 -2.05 -20.66
N SER A 748 -54.30 -2.62 -21.50
CA SER A 748 -53.88 -3.60 -22.52
C SER A 748 -54.08 -3.03 -23.92
N PHE A 749 -53.17 -3.32 -24.84
CA PHE A 749 -53.21 -2.86 -26.23
C PHE A 749 -52.56 -3.80 -27.25
#